data_AF-A0A8S4S3N2-F1
#
_entry.id   AF-A0A8S4S3N2-F1
#
_cell.length_a   1.000
_cell.length_b   1.000
_cell.length_c   1.000
_cell.angle_alpha   90.00
_cell.angle_beta   90.00
_cell.angle_gamma   90.00
#
_symmetry.space_group_name_H-M   'P 1'
#
loop_
_entity.id
_entity.type
_entity.pdbx_description
1 polymer ?
#
loop_
_entity_poly.entity_id
_entity_poly.type
_entity_poly.pdbx_seq_one_letter_code
_entity_poly.pdbx_strand_id
1 'polypeptide(L)'
;MNHSQHGSNRSMAENACPAEAVNQCVKFLVCREGSKIPIKNADIENFITSVIQTPVDKKLVIEKANKVLKSVYGYKLVKLKSKGIQYIVVMNDKLPSTFEVLHSSYTEPNHRKILIGALTHIFMSGGTVKDSDMWNFLDKAKLLDIKDLQGRKILTQTLRKQLYLELNKEFLAQNNHIDEIYDAMATDDTSEVVIRAMNILRKTNHLPSICNISKSELKSTTNRTAGNTAFCQGFFQHALSLYNEALLFAPKYSREMKLAYSNRSALLQKLSAVQPCLNDINRCFAMGCPSDILEKLTRRKEEVTQCLLRKEFLKNSMTLAVESCINPRLMIPNKLIPCASADVNVDTSTGKLKIIACTDIKVGDVVASEKAFVSFTDMKNILHSCHFCQRKALDLIPCDGCVFALFCDEECKNKCMEEYHQYECKLMEITSSLCFGPLPNLMVKAFLRLRTSKCLGDLISASNNMGIERMKSSSIQEIYDTNNVYSVLCSYDDRTFLYGILYNACFDCAAVLHYLDYFIPSFLPKDPNEKQKAMAAYAKIMMFLAVHQKPLHIQQGQSNLKLDKSNYGDPNYGLFPFIAKLKNSCNANLVIVNNNKELVLIALRPIEKGEELTVPFIWHVHDTHIKWRMRNVDSFLYYGTVCGCQRCNNGTVETGKEEQLSKFQKKYFSKLNMKDIQSKLKNIEIPSVYATILKALTVLKDVRNSSEYIELYSCFRKCLFFFEVAWGDNNILGSS
;
A
#
# COMPACT_ATOMS: atom_id res chain seq x y z
N MET A 1 59.11 -17.58 45.72
CA MET A 1 58.61 -16.19 45.72
C MET A 1 58.32 -15.78 44.28
N ASN A 2 57.19 -15.08 44.08
CA ASN A 2 56.72 -14.36 42.88
C ASN A 2 55.96 -15.11 41.77
N HIS A 3 54.64 -15.18 41.97
CA HIS A 3 53.53 -14.65 41.14
C HIS A 3 53.54 -14.73 39.59
N SER A 4 52.60 -15.55 39.09
CA SER A 4 51.54 -15.30 38.08
C SER A 4 51.80 -14.44 36.82
N GLN A 5 51.44 -14.99 35.64
CA GLN A 5 50.39 -14.45 34.75
C GLN A 5 50.09 -15.38 33.56
N HIS A 6 48.90 -16.01 33.56
CA HIS A 6 48.20 -16.48 32.37
C HIS A 6 47.07 -15.48 32.08
N GLY A 7 47.18 -14.73 30.98
CA GLY A 7 46.16 -13.80 30.51
C GLY A 7 45.34 -14.41 29.37
N SER A 8 44.04 -14.52 29.58
CA SER A 8 43.03 -15.08 28.69
C SER A 8 42.51 -14.06 27.67
N ASN A 9 42.47 -14.46 26.39
CA ASN A 9 41.76 -13.75 25.31
C ASN A 9 40.23 -13.90 25.46
N ARG A 10 39.64 -13.13 26.37
CA ARG A 10 38.19 -12.89 26.48
C ARG A 10 37.95 -11.39 26.60
N SER A 11 38.00 -10.65 25.48
CA SER A 11 37.59 -9.25 25.47
C SER A 11 37.23 -8.72 24.06
N MET A 12 36.21 -9.28 23.39
CA MET A 12 35.52 -8.62 22.25
C MET A 12 34.05 -9.08 22.09
N ALA A 13 33.39 -9.57 23.15
CA ALA A 13 32.00 -10.06 23.09
C ALA A 13 31.06 -9.41 24.13
N GLU A 14 31.35 -8.17 24.54
CA GLU A 14 30.51 -7.41 25.48
C GLU A 14 29.83 -6.22 24.75
N ASN A 15 28.50 -6.11 24.89
CA ASN A 15 27.64 -4.94 24.60
C ASN A 15 27.03 -4.72 23.19
N ALA A 16 26.68 -5.77 22.44
CA ALA A 16 25.82 -5.61 21.26
C ALA A 16 24.32 -5.59 21.65
N CYS A 17 23.73 -4.40 21.83
CA CYS A 17 22.27 -4.25 21.97
C CYS A 17 21.56 -4.63 20.65
N PRO A 18 20.66 -5.63 20.63
CA PRO A 18 19.99 -6.08 19.40
C PRO A 18 19.16 -4.97 18.74
N ALA A 19 19.33 -4.79 17.43
CA ALA A 19 18.57 -3.83 16.64
C ALA A 19 17.05 -4.01 16.79
N GLU A 20 16.59 -5.26 16.88
CA GLU A 20 15.17 -5.58 17.07
C GLU A 20 14.61 -5.01 18.38
N ALA A 21 15.34 -5.14 19.48
CA ALA A 21 14.92 -4.58 20.77
C ALA A 21 14.79 -3.06 20.72
N VAL A 22 15.71 -2.38 20.03
CA VAL A 22 15.65 -0.93 19.79
C VAL A 22 14.43 -0.57 18.95
N ASN A 23 14.18 -1.27 17.85
CA ASN A 23 13.04 -1.01 16.96
C ASN A 23 11.69 -1.18 17.67
N GLN A 24 11.55 -2.25 18.45
CA GLN A 24 10.34 -2.52 19.22
C GLN A 24 10.13 -1.46 20.30
N CYS A 25 11.20 -1.04 20.99
CA CYS A 25 11.12 0.06 21.95
C CYS A 25 10.72 1.39 21.27
N VAL A 26 11.26 1.70 20.08
CA VAL A 26 10.85 2.88 19.31
C VAL A 26 9.37 2.79 18.91
N LYS A 27 8.92 1.65 18.39
CA LYS A 27 7.52 1.39 18.02
C LYS A 27 6.59 1.67 19.22
N PHE A 28 6.91 1.10 20.38
CA PHE A 28 6.19 1.33 21.62
C PHE A 28 6.13 2.82 22.00
N LEU A 29 7.26 3.51 21.97
CA LEU A 29 7.35 4.92 22.37
C LEU A 29 6.62 5.87 21.40
N VAL A 30 6.73 5.65 20.08
CA VAL A 30 5.98 6.44 19.07
C VAL A 30 4.48 6.23 19.24
N CYS A 31 4.02 4.99 19.45
CA CYS A 31 2.60 4.74 19.70
C CYS A 31 2.08 5.41 20.98
N ARG A 32 2.89 5.42 22.05
CA ARG A 32 2.54 6.06 23.33
C ARG A 32 2.59 7.60 23.27
N GLU A 33 3.29 8.19 22.29
CA GLU A 33 3.30 9.64 22.08
C GLU A 33 1.89 10.19 21.86
N GLY A 34 1.05 9.45 21.11
CA GLY A 34 -0.31 9.86 20.77
C GLY A 34 -1.26 9.96 21.97
N SER A 35 -1.00 9.25 23.08
CA SER A 35 -1.83 9.35 24.28
C SER A 35 -1.45 10.52 25.19
N LYS A 36 -0.23 11.08 25.02
CA LYS A 36 0.32 12.16 25.87
C LYS A 36 0.37 11.81 27.38
N ILE A 37 0.24 10.53 27.75
CA ILE A 37 0.30 10.04 29.13
C ILE A 37 1.77 9.75 29.52
N PRO A 38 2.22 10.14 30.73
CA PRO A 38 3.54 9.75 31.24
C PRO A 38 3.74 8.22 31.24
N ILE A 39 4.78 7.77 30.57
CA ILE A 39 5.14 6.35 30.42
C ILE A 39 6.02 5.96 31.61
N LYS A 40 5.62 4.96 32.40
CA LYS A 40 6.47 4.45 33.48
C LYS A 40 7.62 3.64 32.88
N ASN A 41 8.83 3.76 33.44
CA ASN A 41 9.97 2.96 33.00
C ASN A 41 9.69 1.45 33.06
N ALA A 42 8.99 1.00 34.10
CA ALA A 42 8.56 -0.40 34.24
C ALA A 42 7.70 -0.88 33.06
N ASP A 43 6.83 -0.02 32.50
CA ASP A 43 6.00 -0.39 31.36
C ASP A 43 6.84 -0.64 30.11
N ILE A 44 7.88 0.19 29.89
CA ILE A 44 8.83 0.02 28.78
C ILE A 44 9.63 -1.28 28.97
N GLU A 45 10.12 -1.52 30.18
CA GLU A 45 10.91 -2.71 30.50
C GLU A 45 10.11 -4.00 30.40
N ASN A 46 8.85 -3.99 30.84
CA ASN A 46 7.92 -5.12 30.71
C ASN A 46 7.62 -5.42 29.25
N PHE A 47 7.37 -4.39 28.43
CA PHE A 47 7.17 -4.55 26.99
C PHE A 47 8.40 -5.12 26.28
N ILE A 48 9.61 -4.61 26.58
CA ILE A 48 10.85 -5.16 25.99
C ILE A 48 11.00 -6.63 26.36
N THR A 49 10.71 -7.00 27.61
CA THR A 49 10.83 -8.38 28.09
C THR A 49 9.81 -9.31 27.43
N SER A 50 8.59 -8.84 27.14
CA SER A 50 7.57 -9.65 26.49
C SER A 50 7.84 -9.90 25.01
N VAL A 51 8.54 -8.97 24.34
CA VAL A 51 8.81 -9.05 22.90
C VAL A 51 10.18 -9.67 22.59
N ILE A 52 11.17 -9.48 23.46
CA ILE A 52 12.54 -9.96 23.25
C ILE A 52 12.85 -11.09 24.22
N GLN A 53 12.95 -12.30 23.70
CA GLN A 53 13.21 -13.52 24.49
C GLN A 53 14.66 -13.63 24.98
N THR A 54 15.59 -12.92 24.35
CA THR A 54 17.01 -12.90 24.76
C THR A 54 17.29 -11.83 25.81
N PRO A 55 18.14 -12.09 26.82
CA PRO A 55 18.55 -11.05 27.77
C PRO A 55 19.19 -9.85 27.06
N VAL A 56 18.70 -8.65 27.35
CA VAL A 56 19.20 -7.39 26.79
C VAL A 56 19.39 -6.33 27.87
N ASP A 57 20.38 -5.46 27.70
CA ASP A 57 20.52 -4.25 28.53
C ASP A 57 19.40 -3.26 28.16
N LYS A 58 18.33 -3.28 28.95
CA LYS A 58 17.13 -2.44 28.77
C LYS A 58 17.45 -0.95 28.80
N LYS A 59 18.42 -0.52 29.62
CA LYS A 59 18.82 0.89 29.72
C LYS A 59 19.49 1.34 28.41
N LEU A 60 20.38 0.51 27.88
CA LEU A 60 21.02 0.74 26.59
C LEU A 60 20.00 0.71 25.43
N VAL A 61 19.00 -0.17 25.48
CA VAL A 61 17.88 -0.19 24.51
C VAL A 61 17.13 1.13 24.52
N ILE A 62 16.72 1.62 25.69
CA ILE A 62 15.99 2.90 25.83
C ILE A 62 16.84 4.08 25.35
N GLU A 63 18.14 4.10 25.65
CA GLU A 63 19.05 5.16 25.19
C GLU A 63 19.18 5.16 23.65
N LYS A 64 19.39 3.99 23.04
CA LYS A 64 19.45 3.84 21.57
C LYS A 64 18.11 4.19 20.93
N ALA A 65 16.99 3.76 21.51
CA ALA A 65 15.65 4.11 21.03
C ALA A 65 15.41 5.63 21.06
N ASN A 66 15.85 6.33 22.10
CA ASN A 66 15.76 7.79 22.17
C ASN A 66 16.61 8.48 21.07
N LYS A 67 17.77 7.94 20.72
CA LYS A 67 18.59 8.44 19.59
C LYS A 67 17.86 8.26 18.24
N VAL A 68 17.24 7.11 18.02
CA VAL A 68 16.43 6.82 16.82
C VAL A 68 15.19 7.72 16.77
N LEU A 69 14.45 7.87 17.87
CA LEU A 69 13.31 8.78 17.98
C LEU A 69 13.70 10.21 17.59
N LYS A 70 14.83 10.70 18.09
CA LYS A 70 15.28 12.08 17.85
C LYS A 70 15.68 12.32 16.41
N SER A 71 16.45 11.40 15.84
CA SER A 71 17.05 11.54 14.51
C SER A 71 16.07 11.16 13.38
N VAL A 72 15.29 10.10 13.54
CA VAL A 72 14.34 9.58 12.55
C VAL A 72 12.96 10.19 12.72
N TYR A 73 12.39 10.18 13.92
CA TYR A 73 10.98 10.52 14.14
C TYR A 73 10.77 11.93 14.70
N GLY A 74 11.84 12.63 15.09
CA GLY A 74 11.84 14.03 15.55
C GLY A 74 11.23 14.21 16.93
N TYR A 75 11.18 13.12 17.68
CA TYR A 75 10.73 13.09 19.05
C TYR A 75 11.91 12.85 19.99
N LYS A 76 11.82 13.35 21.21
CA LYS A 76 12.77 13.02 22.28
C LYS A 76 12.01 12.51 23.50
N LEU A 77 12.58 11.50 24.13
CA LEU A 77 12.14 11.01 25.42
C LEU A 77 12.70 11.93 26.51
N VAL A 78 11.81 12.55 27.29
CA VAL A 78 12.16 13.45 28.41
C VAL A 78 11.74 12.80 29.71
N LYS A 79 12.69 12.65 30.63
CA LYS A 79 12.45 12.13 31.97
C LYS A 79 11.77 13.19 32.85
N LEU A 80 10.68 12.84 33.50
CA LEU A 80 9.95 13.71 34.43
C LEU A 80 10.63 13.76 35.80
N LYS A 81 10.50 14.90 36.49
CA LYS A 81 10.88 15.07 37.90
C LYS A 81 9.70 14.70 38.81
N SER A 82 9.33 13.42 38.88
CA SER A 82 8.24 12.91 39.74
C SER A 82 8.74 11.75 40.62
N LYS A 83 7.92 11.28 41.57
CA LYS A 83 8.23 10.05 42.33
C LYS A 83 8.19 8.84 41.38
N GLY A 84 9.36 8.37 40.97
CA GLY A 84 9.54 7.26 40.02
C GLY A 84 10.13 7.69 38.68
N ILE A 85 10.71 6.75 37.92
CA ILE A 85 11.23 7.04 36.58
C ILE A 85 10.07 7.01 35.59
N GLN A 86 9.63 8.19 35.18
CA GLN A 86 8.59 8.38 34.16
C GLN A 86 9.13 9.21 33.00
N TYR A 87 8.58 8.98 31.81
CA TYR A 87 8.96 9.67 30.60
C TYR A 87 7.76 10.27 29.88
N ILE A 88 7.99 11.37 29.17
CA ILE A 88 7.08 11.88 28.14
C ILE A 88 7.81 11.94 26.80
N VAL A 89 7.08 11.75 25.73
CA VAL A 89 7.60 11.92 24.37
C VAL A 89 7.21 13.31 23.91
N VAL A 90 8.21 14.14 23.56
CA VAL A 90 8.00 15.52 23.12
C VAL A 90 8.68 15.77 21.78
N MET A 91 8.25 16.79 21.05
CA MET A 91 8.93 17.20 19.82
C MET A 91 10.35 17.69 20.12
N ASN A 92 11.26 17.46 19.20
CA ASN A 92 12.65 17.89 19.32
C ASN A 92 12.81 19.32 18.77
N ASP A 93 12.97 20.31 19.66
CA ASP A 93 12.99 21.75 19.36
C ASP A 93 14.19 22.22 18.49
N LYS A 94 15.14 21.34 18.17
CA LYS A 94 16.35 21.65 17.38
C LYS A 94 16.21 21.33 15.89
N LEU A 95 15.00 21.13 15.38
CA LEU A 95 14.79 20.75 13.98
C LEU A 95 14.75 21.99 13.07
N PRO A 96 15.46 21.99 11.92
CA PRO A 96 15.33 23.04 10.90
C PRO A 96 13.88 23.18 10.42
N SER A 97 13.46 24.38 10.00
CA SER A 97 12.10 24.66 9.51
C SER A 97 11.67 23.84 8.27
N THR A 98 12.60 23.13 7.63
CA THR A 98 12.39 22.22 6.49
C THR A 98 12.15 20.75 6.88
N PHE A 99 12.14 20.44 8.18
CA PHE A 99 11.82 19.13 8.75
C PHE A 99 10.31 19.00 9.00
N GLU A 100 9.66 18.06 8.30
CA GLU A 100 8.35 17.57 8.71
C GLU A 100 8.54 16.59 9.87
N VAL A 101 8.07 16.98 11.05
CA VAL A 101 7.88 16.05 12.17
C VAL A 101 6.76 15.09 11.77
N LEU A 102 6.66 13.90 12.39
CA LEU A 102 5.33 13.27 12.50
C LEU A 102 4.45 14.39 13.05
N HIS A 103 3.57 14.96 12.23
CA HIS A 103 2.69 16.01 12.71
C HIS A 103 2.03 15.40 13.94
N SER A 104 2.29 15.97 15.13
CA SER A 104 1.39 15.73 16.25
C SER A 104 0.05 16.06 15.64
N SER A 105 -0.85 15.08 15.56
CA SER A 105 -2.15 15.30 14.97
C SER A 105 -2.76 16.51 15.69
N TYR A 106 -2.72 17.65 15.00
CA TYR A 106 -3.21 18.99 15.35
C TYR A 106 -2.46 19.68 16.50
N THR A 107 -1.91 20.89 16.35
CA THR A 107 -2.75 22.10 16.36
C THR A 107 -2.19 23.24 15.49
N GLU A 108 -3.00 23.66 14.52
CA GLU A 108 -2.98 24.97 13.84
C GLU A 108 -2.86 26.14 14.85
N PRO A 109 -2.18 27.26 14.51
CA PRO A 109 -2.08 28.45 15.37
C PRO A 109 -3.44 28.99 15.82
N ASN A 110 -4.46 28.85 14.98
CA ASN A 110 -5.83 29.22 15.31
C ASN A 110 -6.43 28.30 16.39
N HIS A 111 -6.14 27.00 16.34
CA HIS A 111 -6.64 26.02 17.32
C HIS A 111 -6.13 26.28 18.73
N ARG A 112 -4.89 26.77 18.84
CA ARG A 112 -4.27 27.13 20.13
C ARG A 112 -4.92 28.35 20.76
N LYS A 113 -5.34 29.34 19.97
CA LYS A 113 -6.07 30.52 20.46
C LYS A 113 -7.47 30.15 20.96
N ILE A 114 -8.17 29.30 20.21
CA ILE A 114 -9.50 28.80 20.56
C ILE A 114 -9.43 27.93 21.83
N LEU A 115 -8.41 27.06 21.97
CA LEU A 115 -8.18 26.27 23.20
C LEU A 115 -8.02 27.14 24.45
N ILE A 116 -7.18 28.17 24.38
CA ILE A 116 -6.91 29.06 25.52
C ILE A 116 -8.20 29.80 25.91
N GLY A 117 -8.95 30.33 24.93
CA GLY A 117 -10.23 30.99 25.19
C GLY A 117 -11.24 30.07 25.88
N ALA A 118 -11.33 28.81 25.45
CA ALA A 118 -12.26 27.84 26.03
C ALA A 118 -11.93 27.46 27.48
N LEU A 119 -10.65 27.20 27.79
CA LEU A 119 -10.22 26.86 29.14
C LEU A 119 -10.40 28.03 30.13
N THR A 120 -10.17 29.27 29.68
CA THR A 120 -10.40 30.47 30.50
C THR A 120 -11.88 30.60 30.87
N HIS A 121 -12.81 30.37 29.93
CA HIS A 121 -14.23 30.43 30.23
C HIS A 121 -14.66 29.36 31.23
N ILE A 122 -14.18 28.12 31.05
CA ILE A 122 -14.46 27.00 31.96
C ILE A 122 -14.00 27.31 33.38
N PHE A 123 -12.79 27.86 33.52
CA PHE A 123 -12.23 28.26 34.81
C PHE A 123 -13.06 29.35 35.49
N MET A 124 -13.43 30.40 34.76
CA MET A 124 -14.26 31.49 35.27
C MET A 124 -15.66 31.05 35.70
N SER A 125 -16.20 29.99 35.09
CA SER A 125 -17.51 29.43 35.40
C SER A 125 -17.48 28.35 36.49
N GLY A 126 -16.34 28.15 37.16
CA GLY A 126 -16.22 27.18 38.27
C GLY A 126 -16.08 25.72 37.83
N GLY A 127 -15.74 25.45 36.55
CA GLY A 127 -15.21 24.15 36.11
C GLY A 127 -15.98 23.41 35.00
N THR A 128 -17.27 23.68 34.75
CA THR A 128 -18.01 23.02 33.65
C THR A 128 -18.95 24.01 32.97
N VAL A 129 -19.05 23.94 31.64
CA VAL A 129 -19.84 24.88 30.82
C VAL A 129 -20.59 24.10 29.74
N LYS A 130 -21.86 24.45 29.50
CA LYS A 130 -22.68 23.84 28.44
C LYS A 130 -22.19 24.26 27.05
N ASP A 131 -22.33 23.39 26.05
CA ASP A 131 -21.90 23.64 24.68
C ASP A 131 -22.43 24.99 24.14
N SER A 132 -23.71 25.32 24.38
CA SER A 132 -24.32 26.58 23.95
C SER A 132 -23.62 27.82 24.51
N ASP A 133 -23.24 27.78 25.78
CA ASP A 133 -22.63 28.90 26.48
C ASP A 133 -21.16 29.07 26.08
N MET A 134 -20.47 27.94 25.87
CA MET A 134 -19.13 27.91 25.29
C MET A 134 -19.10 28.56 23.91
N TRP A 135 -20.08 28.25 23.03
CA TRP A 135 -20.13 28.87 21.70
C TRP A 135 -20.44 30.37 21.75
N ASN A 136 -21.37 30.78 22.61
CA ASN A 136 -21.71 32.19 22.79
C ASN A 136 -20.53 33.01 23.31
N PHE A 137 -19.72 32.45 24.21
CA PHE A 137 -18.53 33.11 24.73
C PHE A 137 -17.45 33.27 23.67
N LEU A 138 -17.09 32.19 22.96
CA LEU A 138 -16.03 32.21 21.95
C LEU A 138 -16.37 33.16 20.77
N ASP A 139 -17.66 33.31 20.45
CA ASP A 139 -18.17 34.25 19.45
C ASP A 139 -18.04 35.70 19.92
N LYS A 140 -18.51 36.03 21.13
CA LYS A 140 -18.38 37.38 21.72
C LYS A 140 -16.93 37.80 21.90
N ALA A 141 -16.05 36.86 22.24
CA ALA A 141 -14.61 37.07 22.34
C ALA A 141 -13.91 37.23 20.97
N LYS A 142 -14.66 37.07 19.86
CA LYS A 142 -14.17 37.09 18.48
C LYS A 142 -13.05 36.07 18.23
N LEU A 143 -13.09 34.95 18.94
CA LEU A 143 -12.13 33.85 18.81
C LEU A 143 -12.66 32.75 17.90
N LEU A 144 -13.98 32.57 17.86
CA LEU A 144 -14.65 31.58 17.01
C LEU A 144 -16.08 32.03 16.71
N ASP A 145 -16.39 32.32 15.45
CA ASP A 145 -17.74 32.73 15.06
C ASP A 145 -18.77 31.63 15.37
N ILE A 146 -19.92 32.00 15.91
CA ILE A 146 -21.01 31.08 16.25
C ILE A 146 -21.51 30.28 15.02
N LYS A 147 -21.30 30.79 13.81
CA LYS A 147 -21.64 30.13 12.54
C LYS A 147 -20.49 29.32 11.95
N ASP A 148 -19.29 29.41 12.52
CA ASP A 148 -18.12 28.63 12.10
C ASP A 148 -18.16 27.20 12.65
N LEU A 149 -18.95 26.37 11.96
CA LEU A 149 -19.14 24.94 12.24
C LEU A 149 -17.84 24.13 12.15
N GLN A 150 -16.86 24.58 11.36
CA GLN A 150 -15.57 23.91 11.20
C GLN A 150 -14.64 24.22 12.37
N GLY A 151 -14.65 25.47 12.82
CA GLY A 151 -13.96 25.93 14.01
C GLY A 151 -14.42 25.22 15.29
N ARG A 152 -15.72 24.92 15.42
CA ARG A 152 -16.29 24.22 16.58
C ARG A 152 -15.86 22.76 16.72
N LYS A 153 -15.50 22.09 15.61
CA LYS A 153 -14.99 20.71 15.64
C LYS A 153 -13.65 20.58 16.36
N ILE A 154 -12.86 21.66 16.39
CA ILE A 154 -11.56 21.71 17.07
C ILE A 154 -11.74 21.54 18.59
N LEU A 155 -12.67 22.30 19.19
CA LEU A 155 -13.02 22.14 20.60
C LEU A 155 -13.66 20.79 20.88
N THR A 156 -14.58 20.37 20.01
CA THR A 156 -15.47 19.24 20.31
C THR A 156 -14.83 17.86 20.14
N GLN A 157 -13.68 17.78 19.47
CA GLN A 157 -13.07 16.51 19.10
C GLN A 157 -11.56 16.54 19.29
N THR A 158 -10.87 17.52 18.74
CA THR A 158 -9.40 17.58 18.75
C THR A 158 -8.86 17.81 20.16
N LEU A 159 -9.36 18.85 20.84
CA LEU A 159 -8.89 19.23 22.17
C LEU A 159 -9.35 18.23 23.26
N ARG A 160 -10.41 17.46 22.98
CA ARG A 160 -10.88 16.34 23.80
C ARG A 160 -9.95 15.14 23.75
N LYS A 161 -9.57 14.70 22.54
CA LYS A 161 -8.67 13.56 22.35
C LYS A 161 -7.26 13.82 22.89
N GLN A 162 -6.88 15.10 22.97
CA GLN A 162 -5.64 15.54 23.59
C GLN A 162 -5.73 15.71 25.12
N LEU A 163 -6.90 15.40 25.72
CA LEU A 163 -7.21 15.52 27.15
C LEU A 163 -7.13 16.94 27.72
N TYR A 164 -7.16 17.98 26.87
CA TYR A 164 -7.26 19.36 27.34
C TYR A 164 -8.67 19.74 27.76
N LEU A 165 -9.68 19.09 27.16
CA LEU A 165 -11.09 19.25 27.49
C LEU A 165 -11.72 17.87 27.64
N GLU A 166 -12.71 17.72 28.51
CA GLU A 166 -13.55 16.54 28.54
C GLU A 166 -14.93 16.91 27.99
N LEU A 167 -15.42 16.12 27.04
CA LEU A 167 -16.72 16.32 26.43
C LEU A 167 -17.58 15.12 26.71
N ASN A 168 -18.53 15.33 27.60
CA ASN A 168 -19.63 14.41 27.78
C ASN A 168 -20.66 14.74 26.70
N LYS A 169 -20.56 14.03 25.57
CA LYS A 169 -21.51 14.13 24.45
C LYS A 169 -22.31 12.84 24.33
N GLU A 170 -23.56 12.97 24.75
CA GLU A 170 -24.67 12.05 24.56
C GLU A 170 -24.90 11.74 23.08
N PHE A 171 -24.66 10.48 22.66
CA PHE A 171 -25.49 9.72 21.69
C PHE A 171 -25.00 8.26 21.50
N LEU A 172 -23.76 7.93 21.85
CA LEU A 172 -23.33 6.52 22.06
C LEU A 172 -23.28 6.14 23.55
N ALA A 173 -23.12 7.12 24.43
CA ALA A 173 -23.16 6.96 25.89
C ALA A 173 -24.57 6.92 26.48
N GLN A 174 -25.61 7.33 25.73
CA GLN A 174 -26.99 7.25 26.23
C GLN A 174 -27.48 5.79 26.37
N ASN A 175 -26.81 4.82 25.74
CA ASN A 175 -27.21 3.40 25.70
C ASN A 175 -26.06 2.39 25.97
N ASN A 176 -24.88 2.82 26.46
CA ASN A 176 -23.73 1.95 26.80
C ASN A 176 -23.08 1.12 25.65
N HIS A 177 -23.33 1.43 24.37
CA HIS A 177 -22.85 0.60 23.23
C HIS A 177 -21.33 0.69 22.94
N ILE A 178 -20.64 1.73 23.42
CA ILE A 178 -19.17 1.81 23.29
C ILE A 178 -18.51 0.75 24.18
N ASP A 179 -18.98 0.65 25.42
CA ASP A 179 -18.49 -0.35 26.38
C ASP A 179 -18.78 -1.75 25.83
N GLU A 180 -19.94 -1.99 25.20
CA GLU A 180 -20.22 -3.27 24.54
C GLU A 180 -19.18 -3.69 23.48
N ILE A 181 -18.59 -2.73 22.75
CA ILE A 181 -17.55 -3.00 21.74
C ILE A 181 -16.19 -3.22 22.41
N TYR A 182 -15.83 -2.41 23.41
CA TYR A 182 -14.58 -2.60 24.14
C TYR A 182 -14.58 -3.89 24.98
N ASP A 183 -15.71 -4.24 25.59
CA ASP A 183 -15.92 -5.51 26.28
C ASP A 183 -15.73 -6.69 25.33
N ALA A 184 -16.24 -6.61 24.11
CA ALA A 184 -16.03 -7.65 23.11
C ALA A 184 -14.59 -7.69 22.60
N MET A 185 -13.88 -6.55 22.53
CA MET A 185 -12.45 -6.57 22.22
C MET A 185 -11.63 -7.23 23.33
N ALA A 186 -12.14 -7.24 24.57
CA ALA A 186 -11.49 -7.90 25.69
C ALA A 186 -11.67 -9.43 25.71
N THR A 187 -12.57 -10.00 24.90
CA THR A 187 -12.77 -11.46 24.82
C THR A 187 -11.78 -12.16 23.88
N ASP A 188 -10.89 -11.40 23.22
CA ASP A 188 -9.96 -11.85 22.16
C ASP A 188 -10.65 -12.55 20.95
N ASP A 189 -11.99 -12.61 20.91
CA ASP A 189 -12.75 -13.12 19.76
C ASP A 189 -13.19 -11.96 18.84
N THR A 190 -12.42 -11.74 17.77
CA THR A 190 -12.71 -10.70 16.78
C THR A 190 -14.07 -10.86 16.07
N SER A 191 -14.66 -12.07 16.02
CA SER A 191 -16.02 -12.21 15.47
C SER A 191 -17.06 -11.56 16.35
N GLU A 192 -16.91 -11.65 17.68
CA GLU A 192 -17.85 -11.05 18.61
C GLU A 192 -17.91 -9.54 18.43
N VAL A 193 -16.74 -8.91 18.25
CA VAL A 193 -16.61 -7.47 17.99
C VAL A 193 -17.40 -7.05 16.74
N VAL A 194 -17.24 -7.79 15.63
CA VAL A 194 -17.95 -7.50 14.36
C VAL A 194 -19.45 -7.73 14.49
N ILE A 195 -19.87 -8.83 15.13
CA ILE A 195 -21.29 -9.16 15.28
C ILE A 195 -21.99 -8.13 16.17
N ARG A 196 -21.36 -7.69 17.26
CA ARG A 196 -21.88 -6.60 18.10
C ARG A 196 -21.96 -5.29 17.33
N ALA A 197 -20.90 -4.92 16.60
CA ALA A 197 -20.90 -3.72 15.75
C ALA A 197 -22.06 -3.75 14.73
N MET A 198 -22.26 -4.90 14.07
CA MET A 198 -23.38 -5.10 13.13
C MET A 198 -24.74 -4.96 13.80
N ASN A 199 -24.92 -5.53 15.01
CA ASN A 199 -26.16 -5.40 15.77
C ASN A 199 -26.43 -3.95 16.18
N ILE A 200 -25.40 -3.21 16.59
CA ILE A 200 -25.50 -1.78 16.91
C ILE A 200 -25.92 -1.00 15.66
N LEU A 201 -25.27 -1.21 14.51
CA LEU A 201 -25.61 -0.53 13.25
C LEU A 201 -27.07 -0.78 12.85
N ARG A 202 -27.56 -2.02 13.01
CA ARG A 202 -28.95 -2.41 12.73
C ARG A 202 -29.93 -1.75 13.71
N LYS A 203 -29.70 -1.89 15.02
CA LYS A 203 -30.58 -1.36 16.07
C LYS A 203 -30.69 0.17 16.02
N THR A 204 -29.58 0.83 15.70
CA THR A 204 -29.52 2.30 15.65
C THR A 204 -29.90 2.86 14.28
N ASN A 205 -30.15 2.02 13.27
CA ASN A 205 -30.40 2.44 11.88
C ASN A 205 -29.26 3.31 11.28
N HIS A 206 -28.01 3.00 11.63
CA HIS A 206 -26.80 3.68 11.12
C HIS A 206 -26.06 2.84 10.06
N LEU A 207 -26.76 1.86 9.48
CA LEU A 207 -26.22 1.16 8.32
C LEU A 207 -25.98 2.15 7.17
N PRO A 208 -24.86 2.02 6.46
CA PRO A 208 -24.50 2.90 5.35
C PRO A 208 -25.60 3.02 4.29
N SER A 209 -25.99 4.24 3.94
CA SER A 209 -27.04 4.47 2.96
C SER A 209 -26.64 3.93 1.57
N ILE A 210 -27.56 3.24 0.90
CA ILE A 210 -27.42 2.84 -0.50
C ILE A 210 -28.03 3.93 -1.39
N CYS A 211 -27.23 4.54 -2.25
CA CYS A 211 -27.62 5.51 -3.27
C CYS A 211 -28.21 4.86 -4.54
N ASN A 212 -28.15 3.53 -4.67
CA ASN A 212 -28.64 2.72 -5.79
C ASN A 212 -28.06 3.16 -7.14
N ILE A 213 -26.74 3.34 -7.19
CA ILE A 213 -26.06 3.78 -8.41
C ILE A 213 -26.04 2.62 -9.40
N SER A 214 -26.74 2.83 -10.51
CA SER A 214 -26.89 1.84 -11.57
C SER A 214 -26.54 2.42 -12.95
N LYS A 215 -26.43 1.52 -13.93
CA LYS A 215 -26.29 1.89 -15.33
C LYS A 215 -27.48 2.74 -15.77
N SER A 216 -27.21 3.80 -16.54
CA SER A 216 -28.16 4.82 -16.94
C SER A 216 -27.81 5.36 -18.33
N GLU A 217 -28.77 5.27 -19.25
CA GLU A 217 -28.66 5.83 -20.61
C GLU A 217 -28.44 7.35 -20.57
N LEU A 218 -29.12 8.04 -19.64
CA LEU A 218 -28.98 9.48 -19.43
C LEU A 218 -27.54 9.83 -19.02
N LYS A 219 -27.01 9.19 -17.97
CA LYS A 219 -25.62 9.45 -17.52
C LYS A 219 -24.61 9.09 -18.59
N SER A 220 -24.80 7.98 -19.29
CA SER A 220 -23.95 7.59 -20.43
C SER A 220 -23.95 8.65 -21.52
N THR A 221 -25.12 9.18 -21.88
CA THR A 221 -25.27 10.23 -22.90
C THR A 221 -24.65 11.55 -22.46
N THR A 222 -24.84 11.96 -21.20
CA THR A 222 -24.22 13.16 -20.63
C THR A 222 -22.69 13.07 -20.72
N ASN A 223 -22.10 11.98 -20.23
CA ASN A 223 -20.65 11.78 -20.27
C ASN A 223 -20.11 11.68 -21.70
N ARG A 224 -20.80 10.98 -22.59
CA ARG A 224 -20.43 10.90 -24.01
C ARG A 224 -20.46 12.27 -24.70
N THR A 225 -21.45 13.10 -24.37
CA THR A 225 -21.59 14.45 -24.96
C THR A 225 -20.50 15.38 -24.44
N ALA A 226 -20.23 15.37 -23.13
CA ALA A 226 -19.08 16.06 -22.54
C ALA A 226 -17.75 15.58 -23.17
N GLY A 227 -17.61 14.27 -23.41
CA GLY A 227 -16.45 13.69 -24.08
C GLY A 227 -16.26 14.22 -25.50
N ASN A 228 -17.34 14.43 -26.25
CA ASN A 228 -17.28 15.06 -27.58
C ASN A 228 -16.80 16.51 -27.50
N THR A 229 -17.29 17.28 -26.54
CA THR A 229 -16.84 18.65 -26.31
C THR A 229 -15.34 18.68 -26.00
N ALA A 230 -14.88 17.85 -25.07
CA ALA A 230 -13.47 17.73 -24.72
C ALA A 230 -12.61 17.28 -25.93
N PHE A 231 -13.10 16.35 -26.74
CA PHE A 231 -12.43 15.88 -27.95
C PHE A 231 -12.27 17.02 -28.98
N CYS A 232 -13.33 17.79 -29.23
CA CYS A 232 -13.29 18.94 -30.12
C CYS A 232 -12.32 20.04 -29.63
N GLN A 233 -12.18 20.19 -28.31
CA GLN A 233 -11.25 21.14 -27.68
C GLN A 233 -9.79 20.63 -27.64
N GLY A 234 -9.53 19.38 -28.03
CA GLY A 234 -8.18 18.80 -28.01
C GLY A 234 -7.74 18.24 -26.64
N PHE A 235 -8.64 18.20 -25.65
CA PHE A 235 -8.40 17.62 -24.32
C PHE A 235 -8.54 16.10 -24.35
N PHE A 236 -7.63 15.41 -25.04
CA PHE A 236 -7.76 13.99 -25.37
C PHE A 236 -7.79 13.04 -24.17
N GLN A 237 -6.97 13.26 -23.14
CA GLN A 237 -7.01 12.43 -21.92
C GLN A 237 -8.36 12.58 -21.21
N HIS A 238 -8.87 13.80 -21.12
CA HIS A 238 -10.17 14.06 -20.50
C HIS A 238 -11.32 13.47 -21.33
N ALA A 239 -11.27 13.60 -22.67
CA ALA A 239 -12.22 12.95 -23.57
C ALA A 239 -12.22 11.42 -23.40
N LEU A 240 -11.04 10.79 -23.27
CA LEU A 240 -10.92 9.37 -22.98
C LEU A 240 -11.57 8.99 -21.65
N SER A 241 -11.29 9.75 -20.57
CA SER A 241 -11.93 9.53 -19.26
C SER A 241 -13.45 9.58 -19.37
N LEU A 242 -13.99 10.60 -20.05
CA LEU A 242 -15.43 10.79 -20.23
C LEU A 242 -16.07 9.70 -21.10
N TYR A 243 -15.39 9.21 -22.14
CA TYR A 243 -15.87 8.08 -22.92
C TYR A 243 -15.84 6.76 -22.13
N ASN A 244 -14.82 6.54 -21.29
CA ASN A 244 -14.76 5.38 -20.41
C ASN A 244 -15.86 5.43 -19.34
N GLU A 245 -16.13 6.62 -18.81
CA GLU A 245 -17.24 6.84 -17.88
C GLU A 245 -18.61 6.66 -18.56
N ALA A 246 -18.76 7.11 -19.81
CA ALA A 246 -19.96 6.85 -20.59
C ALA A 246 -20.22 5.35 -20.77
N LEU A 247 -19.17 4.57 -21.01
CA LEU A 247 -19.25 3.11 -21.11
C LEU A 247 -19.59 2.44 -19.76
N LEU A 248 -19.03 2.92 -18.65
CA LEU A 248 -19.38 2.43 -17.31
C LEU A 248 -20.88 2.53 -17.03
N PHE A 249 -21.49 3.67 -17.37
CA PHE A 249 -22.92 3.90 -17.18
C PHE A 249 -23.82 3.30 -18.26
N ALA A 250 -23.31 2.92 -19.43
CA ALA A 250 -24.14 2.39 -20.50
C ALA A 250 -24.77 1.03 -20.10
N PRO A 251 -26.09 0.83 -20.26
CA PRO A 251 -26.71 -0.49 -20.16
C PRO A 251 -26.13 -1.46 -21.19
N LYS A 252 -26.06 -2.75 -20.85
CA LYS A 252 -25.47 -3.78 -21.70
C LYS A 252 -26.19 -3.84 -23.06
N TYR A 253 -25.44 -3.81 -24.15
CA TYR A 253 -25.93 -3.83 -25.54
C TYR A 253 -26.81 -2.63 -25.95
N SER A 254 -26.90 -1.59 -25.13
CA SER A 254 -27.73 -0.43 -25.45
C SER A 254 -27.18 0.38 -26.62
N ARG A 255 -28.02 1.27 -27.16
CA ARG A 255 -27.59 2.21 -28.21
C ARG A 255 -26.48 3.12 -27.70
N GLU A 256 -26.55 3.55 -26.45
CA GLU A 256 -25.58 4.43 -25.79
C GLU A 256 -24.21 3.77 -25.69
N MET A 257 -24.15 2.46 -25.39
CA MET A 257 -22.90 1.69 -25.37
C MET A 257 -22.25 1.67 -26.76
N LYS A 258 -23.03 1.40 -27.81
CA LYS A 258 -22.57 1.39 -29.21
C LYS A 258 -22.07 2.77 -29.65
N LEU A 259 -22.80 3.83 -29.30
CA LEU A 259 -22.41 5.21 -29.58
C LEU A 259 -21.14 5.61 -28.81
N ALA A 260 -20.98 5.19 -27.56
CA ALA A 260 -19.78 5.48 -26.78
C ALA A 260 -18.53 4.82 -27.39
N TYR A 261 -18.59 3.55 -27.81
CA TYR A 261 -17.51 2.89 -28.57
C TYR A 261 -17.24 3.57 -29.92
N SER A 262 -18.29 3.97 -30.64
CA SER A 262 -18.14 4.71 -31.91
C SER A 262 -17.43 6.06 -31.71
N ASN A 263 -17.71 6.77 -30.62
CA ASN A 263 -17.07 8.05 -30.33
C ASN A 263 -15.64 7.86 -29.83
N ARG A 264 -15.39 6.89 -28.94
CA ARG A 264 -14.04 6.57 -28.46
C ARG A 264 -13.14 6.07 -29.60
N SER A 265 -13.63 5.24 -30.52
CA SER A 265 -12.86 4.84 -31.70
C SER A 265 -12.46 6.01 -32.61
N ALA A 266 -13.25 7.11 -32.65
CA ALA A 266 -12.86 8.33 -33.36
C ALA A 266 -11.65 9.01 -32.72
N LEU A 267 -11.64 9.11 -31.39
CA LEU A 267 -10.50 9.60 -30.61
C LEU A 267 -9.26 8.73 -30.84
N LEU A 268 -9.42 7.40 -30.77
CA LEU A 268 -8.31 6.45 -30.96
C LEU A 268 -7.74 6.50 -32.39
N GLN A 269 -8.59 6.66 -33.40
CA GLN A 269 -8.16 6.89 -34.78
C GLN A 269 -7.34 8.18 -34.89
N LYS A 270 -7.81 9.29 -34.31
CA LYS A 270 -7.11 10.58 -34.32
C LYS A 270 -5.70 10.47 -33.71
N LEU A 271 -5.55 9.61 -32.71
CA LEU A 271 -4.28 9.35 -32.02
C LEU A 271 -3.44 8.25 -32.67
N SER A 272 -3.89 7.70 -33.81
CA SER A 272 -3.24 6.57 -34.49
C SER A 272 -3.04 5.34 -33.59
N ALA A 273 -3.93 5.15 -32.61
CA ALA A 273 -3.99 3.97 -31.74
C ALA A 273 -4.81 2.88 -32.44
N VAL A 274 -4.18 2.24 -33.44
CA VAL A 274 -4.82 1.34 -34.42
C VAL A 274 -5.57 0.17 -33.76
N GLN A 275 -4.87 -0.67 -32.96
CA GLN A 275 -5.49 -1.85 -32.36
C GLN A 275 -6.62 -1.50 -31.37
N PRO A 276 -6.45 -0.55 -30.43
CA PRO A 276 -7.55 -0.06 -29.59
C PRO A 276 -8.76 0.45 -30.40
N CYS A 277 -8.53 1.16 -31.50
CA CYS A 277 -9.58 1.67 -32.38
C CYS A 277 -10.37 0.53 -33.03
N LEU A 278 -9.69 -0.47 -33.60
CA LEU A 278 -10.32 -1.63 -34.21
C LEU A 278 -11.11 -2.47 -33.20
N ASN A 279 -10.60 -2.62 -31.97
CA ASN A 279 -11.30 -3.32 -30.90
C ASN A 279 -12.67 -2.66 -30.62
N ASP A 280 -12.72 -1.34 -30.47
CA ASP A 280 -13.97 -0.61 -30.24
C ASP A 280 -14.95 -0.71 -31.42
N ILE A 281 -14.44 -0.63 -32.65
CA ILE A 281 -15.25 -0.79 -33.87
C ILE A 281 -15.86 -2.20 -33.92
N ASN A 282 -15.05 -3.23 -33.71
CA ASN A 282 -15.49 -4.62 -33.76
C ASN A 282 -16.50 -4.94 -32.65
N ARG A 283 -16.32 -4.37 -31.44
CA ARG A 283 -17.31 -4.48 -30.35
C ARG A 283 -18.65 -3.85 -30.75
N CYS A 284 -18.63 -2.67 -31.38
CA CYS A 284 -19.86 -2.03 -31.88
C CYS A 284 -20.58 -2.89 -32.92
N PHE A 285 -19.84 -3.49 -33.87
CA PHE A 285 -20.41 -4.41 -34.86
C PHE A 285 -20.96 -5.69 -34.23
N ALA A 286 -20.24 -6.30 -33.28
CA ALA A 286 -20.68 -7.50 -32.58
C ALA A 286 -21.99 -7.31 -31.80
N MET A 287 -22.29 -6.09 -31.35
CA MET A 287 -23.55 -5.76 -30.66
C MET A 287 -24.69 -5.34 -31.61
N GLY A 288 -24.47 -5.35 -32.92
CA GLY A 288 -25.39 -4.82 -33.93
C GLY A 288 -25.29 -3.30 -34.06
N CYS A 289 -24.42 -2.85 -34.97
CA CYS A 289 -24.14 -1.42 -35.19
C CYS A 289 -25.40 -0.68 -35.69
N PRO A 290 -25.74 0.50 -35.13
CA PRO A 290 -26.86 1.29 -35.60
C PRO A 290 -26.69 1.76 -37.05
N SER A 291 -27.78 1.73 -37.84
CA SER A 291 -27.76 2.08 -39.26
C SER A 291 -27.23 3.49 -39.54
N ASP A 292 -27.53 4.44 -38.64
CA ASP A 292 -27.13 5.84 -38.75
C ASP A 292 -25.62 6.08 -38.58
N ILE A 293 -24.87 5.12 -38.01
CA ILE A 293 -23.42 5.21 -37.86
C ILE A 293 -22.65 4.12 -38.60
N LEU A 294 -23.34 3.19 -39.26
CA LEU A 294 -22.77 2.04 -39.94
C LEU A 294 -21.74 2.45 -40.99
N GLU A 295 -22.13 3.30 -41.94
CA GLU A 295 -21.24 3.77 -43.02
C GLU A 295 -19.99 4.46 -42.47
N LYS A 296 -20.18 5.38 -41.51
CA LYS A 296 -19.09 6.11 -40.85
C LYS A 296 -18.10 5.16 -40.16
N LEU A 297 -18.61 4.14 -39.47
CA LEU A 297 -17.77 3.19 -38.72
C LEU A 297 -17.05 2.20 -39.64
N THR A 298 -17.71 1.76 -40.73
CA THR A 298 -17.11 0.93 -41.77
C THR A 298 -15.96 1.66 -42.46
N ARG A 299 -16.17 2.90 -42.88
CA ARG A 299 -15.10 3.73 -43.47
C ARG A 299 -13.91 3.89 -42.52
N ARG A 300 -14.18 4.17 -41.24
CA ARG A 300 -13.13 4.24 -40.22
C ARG A 300 -12.34 2.93 -40.10
N LYS A 301 -13.02 1.78 -40.15
CA LYS A 301 -12.38 0.46 -40.08
C LYS A 301 -11.40 0.26 -41.24
N GLU A 302 -11.82 0.60 -42.45
CA GLU A 302 -10.99 0.49 -43.66
C GLU A 302 -9.74 1.39 -43.56
N GLU A 303 -9.92 2.67 -43.22
CA GLU A 303 -8.83 3.64 -43.05
C GLU A 303 -7.80 3.18 -42.00
N VAL A 304 -8.26 2.68 -40.86
CA VAL A 304 -7.38 2.24 -39.76
C VAL A 304 -6.64 0.94 -40.11
N THR A 305 -7.29 0.03 -40.83
CA THR A 305 -6.70 -1.26 -41.24
C THR A 305 -5.53 -1.07 -42.21
N GLN A 306 -5.60 -0.06 -43.09
CA GLN A 306 -4.50 0.27 -44.01
C GLN A 306 -3.23 0.76 -43.28
N CYS A 307 -3.37 1.29 -42.06
CA CYS A 307 -2.26 1.81 -41.25
C CYS A 307 -1.52 0.74 -40.41
N LEU A 308 -1.95 -0.53 -40.42
CA LEU A 308 -1.44 -1.56 -39.50
C LEU A 308 0.05 -1.94 -39.71
N LEU A 309 0.62 -1.71 -40.90
CA LEU A 309 1.87 -2.34 -41.33
C LEU A 309 3.17 -1.69 -40.81
N ARG A 310 3.15 -0.59 -40.05
CA ARG A 310 4.39 0.16 -39.72
C ARG A 310 4.69 0.38 -38.24
N LYS A 311 3.74 0.18 -37.31
CA LYS A 311 3.90 0.51 -35.87
C LYS A 311 4.13 -0.67 -34.93
N GLU A 312 3.74 -1.89 -35.29
CA GLU A 312 3.93 -3.07 -34.42
C GLU A 312 5.40 -3.54 -34.33
N PHE A 313 6.20 -3.29 -35.37
CA PHE A 313 7.60 -3.73 -35.44
C PHE A 313 8.51 -3.08 -34.37
N LEU A 314 8.33 -1.79 -34.10
CA LEU A 314 9.15 -1.03 -33.13
C LEU A 314 8.89 -1.46 -31.69
N LYS A 315 7.61 -1.67 -31.32
CA LYS A 315 7.22 -2.13 -29.99
C LYS A 315 7.73 -3.53 -29.70
N ASN A 316 7.59 -4.44 -30.67
CA ASN A 316 8.10 -5.81 -30.55
C ASN A 316 9.63 -5.85 -30.43
N SER A 317 10.35 -4.99 -31.17
CA SER A 317 11.81 -4.89 -31.08
C SER A 317 12.28 -4.41 -29.70
N MET A 318 11.61 -3.41 -29.12
CA MET A 318 11.93 -2.91 -27.78
C MET A 318 11.63 -3.95 -26.71
N THR A 319 10.49 -4.64 -26.77
CA THR A 319 10.15 -5.72 -25.83
C THR A 319 11.18 -6.86 -25.90
N LEU A 320 11.58 -7.30 -27.09
CA LEU A 320 12.61 -8.34 -27.26
C LEU A 320 13.98 -7.91 -26.72
N ALA A 321 14.40 -6.67 -26.99
CA ALA A 321 15.64 -6.11 -26.47
C ALA A 321 15.63 -6.11 -24.92
N VAL A 322 14.51 -5.73 -24.34
CA VAL A 322 14.27 -5.68 -22.90
C VAL A 322 14.25 -7.09 -22.29
N GLU A 323 13.52 -8.04 -22.87
CA GLU A 323 13.49 -9.43 -22.38
C GLU A 323 14.84 -10.13 -22.46
N SER A 324 15.77 -9.66 -23.31
CA SER A 324 17.15 -10.17 -23.34
C SER A 324 17.98 -9.86 -22.09
N CYS A 325 17.57 -8.85 -21.30
CA CYS A 325 18.29 -8.44 -20.10
C CYS A 325 17.62 -8.91 -18.80
N ILE A 326 16.29 -8.79 -18.72
CA ILE A 326 15.52 -9.21 -17.54
C ILE A 326 14.31 -10.01 -18.01
N ASN A 327 14.30 -11.30 -17.65
CA ASN A 327 13.17 -12.17 -17.95
C ASN A 327 12.85 -13.07 -16.75
N PRO A 328 11.81 -12.72 -15.96
CA PRO A 328 11.39 -13.52 -14.81
C PRO A 328 10.94 -14.93 -15.18
N ARG A 329 10.59 -15.20 -16.45
CA ARG A 329 10.20 -16.54 -16.91
C ARG A 329 11.39 -17.50 -17.02
N LEU A 330 12.63 -16.98 -17.06
CA LEU A 330 13.85 -17.78 -17.07
C LEU A 330 14.34 -18.14 -15.66
N MET A 331 13.75 -17.56 -14.62
CA MET A 331 14.05 -17.89 -13.23
C MET A 331 13.65 -19.34 -12.95
N ILE A 332 14.58 -20.14 -12.43
CA ILE A 332 14.30 -21.52 -12.01
C ILE A 332 13.51 -21.45 -10.69
N PRO A 333 12.26 -21.95 -10.61
CA PRO A 333 11.44 -21.83 -9.41
C PRO A 333 11.95 -22.69 -8.24
N ASN A 334 11.84 -22.18 -7.03
CA ASN A 334 11.99 -22.96 -5.81
C ASN A 334 10.81 -23.93 -5.65
N LYS A 335 11.09 -25.18 -5.25
CA LYS A 335 10.07 -26.22 -5.10
C LYS A 335 9.01 -25.93 -4.04
N LEU A 336 9.39 -25.27 -2.94
CA LEU A 336 8.50 -24.94 -1.82
C LEU A 336 7.91 -23.53 -1.94
N ILE A 337 8.57 -22.64 -2.69
CA ILE A 337 8.17 -21.25 -2.89
C ILE A 337 8.17 -20.97 -4.40
N PRO A 338 7.15 -21.41 -5.15
CA PRO A 338 7.20 -21.37 -6.62
C PRO A 338 7.37 -19.97 -7.23
N CYS A 339 7.03 -18.91 -6.48
CA CYS A 339 7.25 -17.54 -6.90
C CYS A 339 8.69 -17.03 -6.68
N ALA A 340 9.55 -17.76 -5.98
CA ALA A 340 10.95 -17.40 -5.71
C ALA A 340 11.92 -18.28 -6.51
N SER A 341 13.16 -17.82 -6.69
CA SER A 341 14.20 -18.58 -7.37
C SER A 341 14.70 -19.75 -6.50
N ALA A 342 15.25 -20.77 -7.14
CA ALA A 342 15.88 -21.92 -6.47
C ALA A 342 17.05 -21.53 -5.54
N ASP A 343 17.59 -20.32 -5.70
CA ASP A 343 18.65 -19.73 -4.88
C ASP A 343 18.13 -19.16 -3.54
N VAL A 344 16.84 -19.25 -3.28
CA VAL A 344 16.20 -18.81 -2.03
C VAL A 344 15.94 -19.99 -1.10
N ASN A 345 16.11 -19.79 0.21
CA ASN A 345 15.72 -20.76 1.24
C ASN A 345 15.09 -20.05 2.46
N VAL A 346 14.50 -20.84 3.35
CA VAL A 346 13.93 -20.36 4.61
C VAL A 346 14.82 -20.80 5.77
N ASP A 347 15.37 -19.84 6.50
CA ASP A 347 16.07 -20.09 7.76
C ASP A 347 15.07 -20.19 8.91
N THR A 348 15.09 -21.34 9.59
CA THR A 348 14.23 -21.67 10.74
C THR A 348 14.97 -21.64 12.07
N SER A 349 16.30 -21.43 12.07
CA SER A 349 17.17 -21.62 13.23
C SER A 349 16.88 -20.67 14.40
N THR A 350 16.34 -19.48 14.11
CA THR A 350 16.08 -18.44 15.11
C THR A 350 14.64 -18.39 15.64
N GLY A 351 13.81 -19.41 15.34
CA GLY A 351 12.39 -19.48 15.72
C GLY A 351 11.46 -18.56 14.93
N LYS A 352 11.98 -17.45 14.36
CA LYS A 352 11.33 -16.62 13.35
C LYS A 352 11.82 -17.04 11.97
N LEU A 353 10.92 -17.39 11.04
CA LEU A 353 11.33 -17.76 9.68
C LEU A 353 11.87 -16.53 8.96
N LYS A 354 13.05 -16.67 8.35
CA LYS A 354 13.68 -15.65 7.52
C LYS A 354 13.88 -16.19 6.12
N ILE A 355 13.64 -15.36 5.12
CA ILE A 355 13.97 -15.71 3.74
C ILE A 355 15.43 -15.29 3.50
N ILE A 356 16.27 -16.25 3.13
CA ILE A 356 17.71 -16.08 2.95
C ILE A 356 18.15 -16.58 1.57
N ALA A 357 19.32 -16.16 1.11
CA ALA A 357 19.98 -16.76 -0.04
C ALA A 357 20.62 -18.10 0.35
N CYS A 358 20.44 -19.15 -0.45
CA CYS A 358 21.07 -20.47 -0.24
C CYS A 358 22.35 -20.67 -1.08
N THR A 359 22.54 -19.79 -2.07
CA THR A 359 23.71 -19.62 -2.94
C THR A 359 24.04 -18.13 -3.02
N ASP A 360 25.17 -17.78 -3.65
CA ASP A 360 25.47 -16.38 -3.94
C ASP A 360 24.61 -15.89 -5.12
N ILE A 361 23.91 -14.78 -4.96
CA ILE A 361 23.04 -14.17 -5.99
C ILE A 361 23.73 -12.93 -6.56
N LYS A 362 23.76 -12.82 -7.90
CA LYS A 362 24.45 -11.74 -8.60
C LYS A 362 23.53 -10.52 -8.79
N VAL A 363 24.14 -9.36 -8.99
CA VAL A 363 23.40 -8.13 -9.33
C VAL A 363 22.63 -8.34 -10.63
N GLY A 364 21.34 -7.98 -10.63
CA GLY A 364 20.46 -8.12 -11.79
C GLY A 364 19.72 -9.45 -11.86
N ASP A 365 20.06 -10.45 -11.04
CA ASP A 365 19.33 -11.72 -11.00
C ASP A 365 17.88 -11.50 -10.52
N VAL A 366 16.93 -12.21 -11.14
CA VAL A 366 15.54 -12.26 -10.69
C VAL A 366 15.43 -13.25 -9.53
N VAL A 367 15.02 -12.74 -8.37
CA VAL A 367 14.97 -13.51 -7.11
C VAL A 367 13.56 -13.99 -6.80
N ALA A 368 12.54 -13.23 -7.22
CA ALA A 368 11.15 -13.65 -7.13
C ALA A 368 10.27 -12.92 -8.15
N SER A 369 9.16 -13.54 -8.52
CA SER A 369 8.09 -12.99 -9.35
C SER A 369 6.75 -13.40 -8.74
N GLU A 370 6.06 -12.47 -8.09
CA GLU A 370 4.81 -12.72 -7.36
C GLU A 370 3.65 -11.94 -7.97
N LYS A 371 2.58 -12.66 -8.33
CA LYS A 371 1.30 -12.04 -8.70
C LYS A 371 0.51 -11.71 -7.44
N ALA A 372 -0.13 -10.54 -7.45
CA ALA A 372 -1.01 -10.11 -6.37
C ALA A 372 -2.10 -11.16 -6.12
N PHE A 373 -2.32 -11.49 -4.84
CA PHE A 373 -3.47 -12.28 -4.42
C PHE A 373 -4.77 -11.53 -4.71
N VAL A 374 -4.81 -10.23 -4.45
CA VAL A 374 -5.87 -9.34 -4.94
C VAL A 374 -5.27 -7.95 -5.15
N SER A 375 -5.88 -7.17 -6.02
CA SER A 375 -5.48 -5.80 -6.32
C SER A 375 -6.63 -4.82 -6.18
N PHE A 376 -6.32 -3.58 -5.84
CA PHE A 376 -7.24 -2.47 -5.70
C PHE A 376 -6.76 -1.30 -6.55
N THR A 377 -7.66 -0.76 -7.37
CA THR A 377 -7.41 0.38 -8.24
C THR A 377 -7.72 1.67 -7.49
N ASP A 378 -6.76 2.58 -7.44
CA ASP A 378 -6.95 3.89 -6.82
C ASP A 378 -8.00 4.71 -7.58
N MET A 379 -8.72 5.60 -6.87
CA MET A 379 -9.77 6.44 -7.47
C MET A 379 -9.28 7.25 -8.67
N LYS A 380 -8.01 7.71 -8.64
CA LYS A 380 -7.40 8.45 -9.76
C LYS A 380 -7.22 7.60 -11.02
N ASN A 381 -7.23 6.28 -10.87
CA ASN A 381 -6.89 5.31 -11.90
C ASN A 381 -8.09 4.49 -12.41
N ILE A 382 -9.27 4.57 -11.78
CA ILE A 382 -10.47 3.76 -12.12
C ILE A 382 -10.82 3.83 -13.60
N LEU A 383 -10.77 5.03 -14.20
CA LEU A 383 -11.13 5.24 -15.60
C LEU A 383 -10.05 4.80 -16.59
N HIS A 384 -8.88 4.37 -16.12
CA HIS A 384 -7.71 4.13 -16.96
C HIS A 384 -7.01 2.80 -16.70
N SER A 385 -7.38 2.06 -15.66
CA SER A 385 -6.74 0.80 -15.28
C SER A 385 -7.76 -0.33 -15.28
N CYS A 386 -7.32 -1.52 -15.67
CA CYS A 386 -8.12 -2.73 -15.51
C CYS A 386 -8.29 -3.05 -14.01
N HIS A 387 -9.54 -3.24 -13.58
CA HIS A 387 -9.92 -3.60 -12.20
C HIS A 387 -9.28 -4.90 -11.71
N PHE A 388 -8.90 -5.79 -12.63
CA PHE A 388 -8.30 -7.09 -12.32
C PHE A 388 -6.78 -7.11 -12.45
N CYS A 389 -6.24 -6.86 -13.65
CA CYS A 389 -4.80 -6.98 -13.89
C CYS A 389 -4.03 -5.69 -13.61
N GLN A 390 -4.71 -4.57 -13.36
CA GLN A 390 -4.14 -3.22 -13.19
C GLN A 390 -3.52 -2.61 -14.45
N ARG A 391 -3.42 -3.32 -15.60
CA ARG A 391 -2.92 -2.76 -16.87
C ARG A 391 -3.69 -1.49 -17.26
N LYS A 392 -2.97 -0.44 -17.65
CA LYS A 392 -3.55 0.77 -18.22
C LYS A 392 -3.77 0.63 -19.72
N ALA A 393 -5.02 0.79 -20.15
CA ALA A 393 -5.40 0.60 -21.55
C ALA A 393 -6.35 1.70 -22.02
N LEU A 394 -6.33 1.97 -23.33
CA LEU A 394 -7.12 3.02 -23.96
C LEU A 394 -8.52 2.55 -24.36
N ASP A 395 -8.73 1.24 -24.49
CA ASP A 395 -9.95 0.62 -24.98
C ASP A 395 -10.61 -0.29 -23.93
N LEU A 396 -10.56 0.10 -22.66
CA LEU A 396 -11.17 -0.64 -21.56
C LEU A 396 -12.67 -0.93 -21.82
N ILE A 397 -13.14 -2.09 -21.37
CA ILE A 397 -14.54 -2.53 -21.44
C ILE A 397 -15.19 -2.46 -20.05
N PRO A 398 -16.48 -2.08 -19.93
CA PRO A 398 -17.15 -1.99 -18.64
C PRO A 398 -17.61 -3.35 -18.13
N CYS A 399 -17.78 -3.45 -16.81
CA CYS A 399 -18.63 -4.46 -16.21
C CYS A 399 -20.06 -4.35 -16.76
N ASP A 400 -20.73 -5.50 -16.86
CA ASP A 400 -22.12 -5.56 -17.34
C ASP A 400 -23.14 -5.19 -16.25
N GLY A 401 -22.78 -5.37 -14.98
CA GLY A 401 -23.69 -5.16 -13.84
C GLY A 401 -23.51 -3.83 -13.14
N CYS A 402 -22.27 -3.47 -12.78
CA CYS A 402 -21.98 -2.27 -12.00
C CYS A 402 -21.38 -1.14 -12.84
N VAL A 403 -21.21 0.03 -12.20
CA VAL A 403 -20.60 1.23 -12.79
C VAL A 403 -19.19 1.50 -12.26
N PHE A 404 -18.56 0.52 -11.58
CA PHE A 404 -17.32 0.75 -10.82
C PHE A 404 -16.10 0.01 -11.39
N ALA A 405 -16.27 -0.89 -12.36
CA ALA A 405 -15.20 -1.74 -12.85
C ALA A 405 -15.06 -1.67 -14.38
N LEU A 406 -13.83 -1.42 -14.81
CA LEU A 406 -13.37 -1.49 -16.20
C LEU A 406 -12.36 -2.63 -16.35
N PHE A 407 -12.31 -3.26 -17.52
CA PHE A 407 -11.40 -4.37 -17.83
C PHE A 407 -10.67 -4.12 -19.14
N CYS A 408 -9.46 -4.65 -19.27
CA CYS A 408 -8.71 -4.48 -20.52
C CYS A 408 -9.14 -5.44 -21.64
N ASP A 409 -9.81 -6.53 -21.28
CA ASP A 409 -10.33 -7.56 -22.20
C ASP A 409 -11.34 -8.46 -21.47
N GLU A 410 -12.04 -9.31 -22.23
CA GLU A 410 -13.01 -10.28 -21.71
C GLU A 410 -12.36 -11.34 -20.82
N GLU A 411 -11.08 -11.70 -21.07
CA GLU A 411 -10.36 -12.66 -20.24
C GLU A 411 -10.18 -12.13 -18.80
N CYS A 412 -9.71 -10.89 -18.65
CA CYS A 412 -9.57 -10.26 -17.34
C CYS A 412 -10.94 -10.05 -16.67
N LYS A 413 -11.98 -9.74 -17.42
CA LYS A 413 -13.35 -9.63 -16.90
C LYS A 413 -13.83 -10.97 -16.35
N ASN A 414 -13.68 -12.06 -17.11
CA ASN A 414 -14.11 -13.40 -16.72
C ASN A 414 -13.35 -13.92 -15.51
N LYS A 415 -12.01 -13.82 -15.51
CA LYS A 415 -11.18 -14.21 -14.35
C LYS A 415 -11.54 -13.43 -13.09
N CYS A 416 -11.82 -12.13 -13.23
CA CYS A 416 -12.25 -11.32 -12.11
C CYS A 416 -13.60 -11.78 -11.55
N MET A 417 -14.57 -12.07 -12.43
CA MET A 417 -15.88 -12.61 -12.05
C MET A 417 -15.76 -13.95 -11.32
N GLU A 418 -14.93 -14.85 -11.84
CA GLU A 418 -14.63 -16.15 -11.25
C GLU A 418 -14.00 -16.01 -9.86
N GLU A 419 -13.01 -15.13 -9.68
CA GLU A 419 -12.33 -15.02 -8.39
C GLU A 419 -13.17 -14.33 -7.31
N TYR A 420 -13.82 -13.20 -7.62
CA TYR A 420 -14.54 -12.42 -6.60
C TYR A 420 -15.63 -11.47 -7.14
N HIS A 421 -15.56 -11.03 -8.39
CA HIS A 421 -16.41 -9.94 -8.89
C HIS A 421 -17.89 -10.33 -9.00
N GLN A 422 -18.23 -11.61 -9.11
CA GLN A 422 -19.63 -12.07 -9.05
C GLN A 422 -20.37 -11.64 -7.76
N TYR A 423 -19.64 -11.56 -6.64
CA TYR A 423 -20.16 -11.10 -5.36
C TYR A 423 -19.82 -9.62 -5.14
N GLU A 424 -18.58 -9.22 -5.43
CA GLU A 424 -18.10 -7.84 -5.28
C GLU A 424 -18.97 -6.85 -6.06
N CYS A 425 -19.42 -7.21 -7.27
CA CYS A 425 -20.22 -6.35 -8.15
C CYS A 425 -21.47 -5.78 -7.45
N LYS A 426 -22.08 -6.52 -6.52
CA LYS A 426 -23.25 -6.10 -5.74
C LYS A 426 -22.89 -5.25 -4.51
N LEU A 427 -21.62 -5.26 -4.11
CA LEU A 427 -21.11 -4.56 -2.94
C LEU A 427 -20.33 -3.29 -3.30
N MET A 428 -19.95 -3.11 -4.58
CA MET A 428 -19.06 -2.01 -5.00
C MET A 428 -19.50 -0.63 -4.51
N GLU A 429 -20.80 -0.37 -4.49
CA GLU A 429 -21.35 0.90 -4.00
C GLU A 429 -21.10 1.09 -2.49
N ILE A 430 -21.35 0.05 -1.71
CA ILE A 430 -21.11 -0.01 -0.26
C ILE A 430 -19.61 0.19 0.02
N THR A 431 -18.76 -0.59 -0.65
CA THR A 431 -17.31 -0.49 -0.46
C THR A 431 -16.79 0.88 -0.88
N SER A 432 -17.28 1.45 -1.98
CA SER A 432 -16.86 2.81 -2.41
C SER A 432 -17.24 3.91 -1.40
N SER A 433 -18.31 3.72 -0.63
CA SER A 433 -18.81 4.72 0.33
C SER A 433 -18.20 4.58 1.72
N LEU A 434 -17.69 3.39 2.07
CA LEU A 434 -17.25 3.06 3.44
C LEU A 434 -15.78 2.73 3.55
N CYS A 435 -15.28 1.95 2.60
CA CYS A 435 -13.92 1.43 2.63
C CYS A 435 -12.97 2.52 2.14
N PHE A 436 -12.58 3.43 3.04
CA PHE A 436 -11.62 4.48 2.73
C PHE A 436 -10.20 3.91 2.68
N GLY A 437 -9.54 4.10 1.53
CA GLY A 437 -8.17 3.65 1.32
C GLY A 437 -8.06 2.18 0.86
N PRO A 438 -6.82 1.71 0.64
CA PRO A 438 -6.60 0.45 -0.05
C PRO A 438 -6.94 -0.78 0.79
N LEU A 439 -6.65 -0.76 2.09
CA LEU A 439 -6.70 -1.96 2.93
C LEU A 439 -8.13 -2.51 3.13
N PRO A 440 -9.16 -1.69 3.44
CA PRO A 440 -10.53 -2.21 3.57
C PRO A 440 -11.06 -2.79 2.25
N ASN A 441 -10.75 -2.16 1.09
CA ASN A 441 -11.14 -2.71 -0.22
C ASN A 441 -10.41 -4.03 -0.56
N LEU A 442 -9.11 -4.11 -0.27
CA LEU A 442 -8.34 -5.33 -0.45
C LEU A 442 -8.82 -6.44 0.50
N MET A 443 -9.25 -6.11 1.71
CA MET A 443 -9.85 -7.06 2.65
C MET A 443 -11.10 -7.71 2.05
N VAL A 444 -12.03 -6.92 1.51
CA VAL A 444 -13.26 -7.45 0.91
C VAL A 444 -12.93 -8.37 -0.26
N LYS A 445 -12.08 -7.92 -1.19
CA LYS A 445 -11.66 -8.74 -2.33
C LYS A 445 -10.96 -10.03 -1.90
N ALA A 446 -10.04 -9.96 -0.94
CA ALA A 446 -9.29 -11.12 -0.45
C ALA A 446 -10.20 -12.14 0.23
N PHE A 447 -11.14 -11.67 1.06
CA PHE A 447 -12.14 -12.51 1.68
C PHE A 447 -13.03 -13.19 0.63
N LEU A 448 -13.53 -12.45 -0.36
CA LEU A 448 -14.34 -13.01 -1.44
C LEU A 448 -13.55 -14.06 -2.25
N ARG A 449 -12.29 -13.79 -2.57
CA ARG A 449 -11.42 -14.77 -3.26
C ARG A 449 -11.25 -16.05 -2.45
N LEU A 450 -10.99 -15.95 -1.14
CA LEU A 450 -10.94 -17.09 -0.23
C LEU A 450 -12.25 -17.87 -0.24
N ARG A 451 -13.38 -17.15 -0.18
CA ARG A 451 -14.72 -17.75 -0.15
C ARG A 451 -15.11 -18.46 -1.44
N THR A 452 -14.68 -17.95 -2.60
CA THR A 452 -14.92 -18.61 -3.88
C THR A 452 -14.02 -19.83 -4.08
N SER A 453 -12.81 -19.79 -3.52
CA SER A 453 -11.80 -20.85 -3.70
C SER A 453 -11.96 -22.04 -2.75
N LYS A 454 -12.71 -21.90 -1.66
CA LYS A 454 -12.78 -22.88 -0.57
C LYS A 454 -14.20 -23.11 -0.09
N CYS A 455 -14.47 -24.33 0.35
CA CYS A 455 -15.77 -24.64 0.94
C CYS A 455 -15.90 -23.98 2.32
N LEU A 456 -17.14 -23.86 2.80
CA LEU A 456 -17.42 -23.22 4.08
C LEU A 456 -16.72 -23.93 5.25
N GLY A 457 -16.68 -25.27 5.26
CA GLY A 457 -16.02 -26.05 6.30
C GLY A 457 -14.54 -25.69 6.43
N ASP A 458 -13.81 -25.65 5.30
CA ASP A 458 -12.39 -25.31 5.30
C ASP A 458 -12.14 -23.87 5.77
N LEU A 459 -13.05 -22.93 5.45
CA LEU A 459 -12.95 -21.54 5.91
C LEU A 459 -13.21 -21.41 7.42
N ILE A 460 -14.17 -22.16 7.96
CA ILE A 460 -14.42 -22.22 9.40
C ILE A 460 -13.16 -22.73 10.11
N SER A 461 -12.57 -23.83 9.64
CA SER A 461 -11.31 -24.36 10.18
C SER A 461 -10.17 -23.35 10.06
N ALA A 462 -10.02 -22.70 8.90
CA ALA A 462 -8.98 -21.71 8.69
C ALA A 462 -9.13 -20.47 9.59
N SER A 463 -10.35 -20.06 9.90
CA SER A 463 -10.64 -18.90 10.75
C SER A 463 -10.18 -19.05 12.20
N ASN A 464 -9.93 -20.29 12.65
CA ASN A 464 -9.44 -20.60 14.00
C ASN A 464 -7.91 -20.70 14.09
N ASN A 465 -7.20 -20.63 12.97
CA ASN A 465 -5.74 -20.70 12.93
C ASN A 465 -5.22 -19.73 11.86
N MET A 466 -4.81 -18.53 12.26
CA MET A 466 -4.31 -17.45 11.39
C MET A 466 -3.11 -16.74 12.03
N GLY A 467 -2.49 -15.82 11.30
CA GLY A 467 -1.41 -14.99 11.82
C GLY A 467 -0.19 -15.81 12.24
N ILE A 468 0.42 -15.43 13.36
CA ILE A 468 1.66 -16.06 13.84
C ILE A 468 1.46 -17.51 14.28
N GLU A 469 0.28 -17.87 14.80
CA GLU A 469 -0.02 -19.25 15.20
C GLU A 469 -0.13 -20.17 13.98
N ARG A 470 -0.70 -19.68 12.87
CA ARG A 470 -0.66 -20.40 11.60
C ARG A 470 0.78 -20.57 11.10
N MET A 471 1.61 -19.53 11.21
CA MET A 471 3.02 -19.60 10.81
C MET A 471 3.80 -20.65 11.58
N LYS A 472 3.52 -20.85 12.87
CA LYS A 472 4.17 -21.85 13.72
C LYS A 472 3.74 -23.28 13.40
N SER A 473 2.47 -23.45 13.03
CA SER A 473 1.85 -24.78 12.84
C SER A 473 1.87 -25.28 11.39
N SER A 474 2.08 -24.40 10.41
CA SER A 474 2.03 -24.74 8.98
C SER A 474 3.42 -25.10 8.42
N SER A 475 3.42 -25.88 7.34
CA SER A 475 4.62 -26.13 6.55
C SER A 475 5.12 -24.88 5.83
N ILE A 476 6.41 -24.86 5.46
CA ILE A 476 7.01 -23.77 4.66
C ILE A 476 6.21 -23.52 3.37
N GLN A 477 5.77 -24.58 2.70
CA GLN A 477 5.00 -24.48 1.47
C GLN A 477 3.65 -23.80 1.73
N GLU A 478 2.90 -24.17 2.78
CA GLU A 478 1.63 -23.52 3.10
C GLU A 478 1.78 -22.03 3.44
N ILE A 479 2.94 -21.64 3.99
CA ILE A 479 3.23 -20.27 4.38
C ILE A 479 3.56 -19.39 3.17
N TYR A 480 4.32 -19.91 2.21
CA TYR A 480 4.97 -19.11 1.16
C TYR A 480 4.56 -19.48 -0.27
N ASP A 481 3.89 -20.61 -0.52
CA ASP A 481 3.33 -20.92 -1.84
C ASP A 481 2.14 -20.02 -2.13
N THR A 482 2.31 -19.12 -3.08
CA THR A 482 1.30 -18.13 -3.46
C THR A 482 0.12 -18.74 -4.24
N ASN A 483 0.24 -19.99 -4.67
CA ASN A 483 -0.90 -20.76 -5.19
C ASN A 483 -1.80 -21.29 -4.06
N ASN A 484 -1.26 -21.41 -2.83
CA ASN A 484 -2.07 -21.72 -1.66
C ASN A 484 -2.75 -20.43 -1.17
N VAL A 485 -4.07 -20.36 -1.37
CA VAL A 485 -4.88 -19.19 -0.98
C VAL A 485 -4.77 -18.87 0.52
N TYR A 486 -4.44 -19.82 1.39
CA TYR A 486 -4.26 -19.59 2.82
C TYR A 486 -2.93 -18.92 3.19
N SER A 487 -1.99 -18.78 2.25
CA SER A 487 -0.75 -18.01 2.49
C SER A 487 -1.06 -16.55 2.87
N VAL A 488 -2.18 -15.99 2.42
CA VAL A 488 -2.62 -14.64 2.84
C VAL A 488 -3.02 -14.59 4.33
N LEU A 489 -3.39 -15.72 4.95
CA LEU A 489 -3.75 -15.81 6.37
C LEU A 489 -2.53 -15.96 7.30
N CYS A 490 -1.33 -15.90 6.73
CA CYS A 490 -0.05 -16.02 7.42
C CYS A 490 0.58 -14.64 7.56
N SER A 491 0.88 -14.18 8.78
CA SER A 491 1.54 -12.88 9.02
C SER A 491 2.41 -12.93 10.28
N TYR A 492 3.56 -12.24 10.22
CA TYR A 492 4.44 -11.98 11.36
C TYR A 492 4.13 -10.68 12.09
N ASP A 493 3.14 -9.91 11.62
CA ASP A 493 2.90 -8.57 12.13
C ASP A 493 1.99 -8.59 13.37
N ASP A 494 2.63 -8.55 14.53
CA ASP A 494 1.98 -8.18 15.79
C ASP A 494 1.90 -6.65 15.86
N ARG A 495 0.82 -6.09 15.28
CA ARG A 495 0.55 -4.66 15.39
C ARG A 495 0.32 -4.29 16.86
N THR A 496 1.11 -3.34 17.36
CA THR A 496 0.98 -2.83 18.72
C THR A 496 -0.19 -1.82 18.76
N PHE A 497 -1.01 -1.84 19.82
CA PHE A 497 -2.20 -0.98 20.02
C PHE A 497 -3.32 -1.19 18.98
N LEU A 498 -3.81 -2.43 18.90
CA LEU A 498 -4.84 -2.90 17.96
C LEU A 498 -6.20 -2.20 18.12
N TYR A 499 -6.56 -1.76 19.32
CA TYR A 499 -7.94 -1.33 19.66
C TYR A 499 -8.53 -0.29 18.71
N GLY A 500 -7.79 0.77 18.33
CA GLY A 500 -8.31 1.78 17.42
C GLY A 500 -8.49 1.28 15.98
N ILE A 501 -7.59 0.40 15.52
CA ILE A 501 -7.67 -0.22 14.19
C ILE A 501 -8.81 -1.25 14.18
N LEU A 502 -8.90 -2.10 15.21
CA LEU A 502 -9.99 -3.04 15.41
C LEU A 502 -11.35 -2.33 15.44
N TYR A 503 -11.44 -1.22 16.17
CA TYR A 503 -12.67 -0.45 16.29
C TYR A 503 -13.14 0.05 14.93
N ASN A 504 -12.26 0.65 14.12
CA ASN A 504 -12.66 1.12 12.80
C ASN A 504 -12.98 -0.06 11.86
N ALA A 505 -12.11 -1.07 11.84
CA ALA A 505 -12.26 -2.23 10.96
C ALA A 505 -13.53 -3.05 11.26
N CYS A 506 -13.99 -3.10 12.52
CA CYS A 506 -15.16 -3.91 12.86
C CYS A 506 -16.44 -3.36 12.24
N PHE A 507 -16.58 -2.03 12.09
CA PHE A 507 -17.73 -1.43 11.42
C PHE A 507 -17.69 -1.67 9.90
N ASP A 508 -16.51 -1.60 9.27
CA ASP A 508 -16.35 -1.96 7.86
C ASP A 508 -16.73 -3.43 7.61
N CYS A 509 -16.19 -4.34 8.43
CA CYS A 509 -16.50 -5.77 8.36
C CYS A 509 -17.99 -6.05 8.63
N ALA A 510 -18.59 -5.35 9.60
CA ALA A 510 -19.99 -5.49 9.95
C ALA A 510 -20.92 -5.05 8.82
N ALA A 511 -20.62 -3.91 8.18
CA ALA A 511 -21.38 -3.41 7.05
C ALA A 511 -21.27 -4.37 5.86
N VAL A 512 -20.06 -4.81 5.51
CA VAL A 512 -19.84 -5.77 4.42
C VAL A 512 -20.58 -7.08 4.70
N LEU A 513 -20.47 -7.64 5.92
CA LEU A 513 -21.15 -8.87 6.29
C LEU A 513 -22.67 -8.74 6.21
N HIS A 514 -23.22 -7.61 6.66
CA HIS A 514 -24.65 -7.33 6.55
C HIS A 514 -25.11 -7.28 5.09
N TYR A 515 -24.39 -6.56 4.22
CA TYR A 515 -24.79 -6.41 2.82
C TYR A 515 -24.55 -7.65 1.97
N LEU A 516 -23.60 -8.51 2.35
CA LEU A 516 -23.47 -9.85 1.78
C LEU A 516 -24.72 -10.68 2.02
N ASP A 517 -25.20 -10.72 3.28
CA ASP A 517 -26.43 -11.43 3.64
C ASP A 517 -27.67 -10.82 2.95
N TYR A 518 -27.73 -9.49 2.88
CA TYR A 518 -28.87 -8.75 2.30
C TYR A 518 -28.97 -8.90 0.77
N PHE A 519 -27.89 -8.62 0.03
CA PHE A 519 -27.91 -8.64 -1.45
C PHE A 519 -27.67 -10.04 -2.05
N ILE A 520 -27.16 -10.97 -1.25
CA ILE A 520 -26.79 -12.31 -1.70
C ILE A 520 -27.28 -13.35 -0.67
N PRO A 521 -28.59 -13.60 -0.56
CA PRO A 521 -29.13 -14.51 0.46
C PRO A 521 -28.60 -15.96 0.38
N SER A 522 -28.04 -16.36 -0.76
CA SER A 522 -27.39 -17.66 -0.96
C SER A 522 -25.94 -17.73 -0.46
N PHE A 523 -25.35 -16.60 -0.03
CA PHE A 523 -23.95 -16.53 0.38
C PHE A 523 -23.71 -17.17 1.76
N LEU A 524 -24.69 -17.05 2.64
CA LEU A 524 -24.73 -17.68 3.96
C LEU A 524 -25.67 -18.89 3.96
N PRO A 525 -25.41 -19.91 4.80
CA PRO A 525 -26.34 -21.02 5.00
C PRO A 525 -27.73 -20.55 5.44
N LYS A 526 -28.76 -21.32 5.07
CA LYS A 526 -30.14 -21.08 5.52
C LYS A 526 -30.38 -21.56 6.95
N ASP A 527 -29.71 -22.64 7.36
CA ASP A 527 -29.79 -23.15 8.72
C ASP A 527 -29.23 -22.10 9.70
N PRO A 528 -29.95 -21.71 10.77
CA PRO A 528 -29.52 -20.65 11.67
C PRO A 528 -28.19 -20.92 12.39
N ASN A 529 -27.93 -22.17 12.79
CA ASN A 529 -26.71 -22.53 13.51
C ASN A 529 -25.50 -22.50 12.57
N GLU A 530 -25.64 -23.07 11.37
CA GLU A 530 -24.60 -23.01 10.34
C GLU A 530 -24.38 -21.58 9.84
N LYS A 531 -25.44 -20.77 9.76
CA LYS A 531 -25.34 -19.33 9.45
C LYS A 531 -24.50 -18.61 10.50
N GLN A 532 -24.75 -18.84 11.78
CA GLN A 532 -23.99 -18.22 12.86
C GLN A 532 -22.50 -18.59 12.81
N LYS A 533 -22.19 -19.88 12.60
CA LYS A 533 -20.79 -20.35 12.44
C LYS A 533 -20.11 -19.70 11.23
N ALA A 534 -20.81 -19.63 10.10
CA ALA A 534 -20.30 -18.99 8.89
C ALA A 534 -20.01 -17.50 9.11
N MET A 535 -20.95 -16.78 9.73
CA MET A 535 -20.79 -15.36 10.04
C MET A 535 -19.60 -15.11 10.97
N ALA A 536 -19.41 -15.95 11.99
CA ALA A 536 -18.27 -15.85 12.90
C ALA A 536 -16.94 -16.07 12.16
N ALA A 537 -16.86 -17.11 11.32
CA ALA A 537 -15.66 -17.39 10.53
C ALA A 537 -15.33 -16.26 9.56
N TYR A 538 -16.34 -15.73 8.85
CA TYR A 538 -16.15 -14.62 7.91
C TYR A 538 -15.68 -13.36 8.63
N ALA A 539 -16.28 -13.05 9.78
CA ALA A 539 -15.87 -11.92 10.61
C ALA A 539 -14.42 -12.03 11.07
N LYS A 540 -13.98 -13.20 11.57
CA LYS A 540 -12.58 -13.44 11.96
C LYS A 540 -11.63 -13.23 10.80
N ILE A 541 -11.93 -13.81 9.64
CA ILE A 541 -11.08 -13.70 8.44
C ILE A 541 -11.00 -12.24 7.96
N MET A 542 -12.14 -11.54 7.85
CA MET A 542 -12.17 -10.14 7.42
C MET A 542 -11.42 -9.23 8.40
N MET A 543 -11.61 -9.39 9.71
CA MET A 543 -10.87 -8.64 10.72
C MET A 543 -9.38 -8.91 10.63
N PHE A 544 -8.97 -10.17 10.48
CA PHE A 544 -7.56 -10.51 10.30
C PHE A 544 -6.97 -9.82 9.06
N LEU A 545 -7.69 -9.86 7.94
CA LEU A 545 -7.25 -9.22 6.69
C LEU A 545 -7.17 -7.70 6.82
N ALA A 546 -8.14 -7.05 7.47
CA ALA A 546 -8.18 -5.60 7.67
C ALA A 546 -7.06 -5.11 8.60
N VAL A 547 -6.57 -5.95 9.51
CA VAL A 547 -5.64 -5.54 10.57
C VAL A 547 -4.20 -5.96 10.25
N HIS A 548 -3.98 -7.19 9.76
CA HIS A 548 -2.63 -7.77 9.69
C HIS A 548 -2.00 -7.77 8.30
N GLN A 549 -2.74 -7.39 7.27
CA GLN A 549 -2.22 -7.33 5.90
C GLN A 549 -1.53 -6.00 5.60
N LYS A 550 -0.57 -6.05 4.67
CA LYS A 550 0.22 -4.91 4.21
C LYS A 550 -0.03 -4.67 2.72
N PRO A 551 -0.78 -3.63 2.34
CA PRO A 551 -1.02 -3.32 0.95
C PRO A 551 0.24 -2.74 0.31
N LEU A 552 0.82 -3.42 -0.67
CA LEU A 552 2.00 -2.91 -1.38
C LEU A 552 1.58 -2.07 -2.59
N HIS A 553 2.39 -1.07 -2.91
CA HIS A 553 2.18 -0.23 -4.09
C HIS A 553 2.43 -1.03 -5.38
N ILE A 554 1.52 -0.87 -6.32
CA ILE A 554 1.68 -1.26 -7.72
C ILE A 554 1.92 0.05 -8.49
N GLN A 555 3.19 0.43 -8.60
CA GLN A 555 3.58 1.67 -9.27
C GLN A 555 4.04 1.39 -10.69
N GLN A 556 3.17 1.64 -11.67
CA GLN A 556 3.39 1.26 -13.05
C GLN A 556 4.14 2.34 -13.82
N GLY A 557 5.18 1.94 -14.56
CA GLY A 557 5.70 2.72 -15.68
C GLY A 557 4.68 2.78 -16.80
N GLN A 558 4.42 3.98 -17.33
CA GLN A 558 3.41 4.23 -18.36
C GLN A 558 3.98 5.09 -19.50
N SER A 559 3.55 4.81 -20.73
CA SER A 559 3.91 5.53 -21.96
C SER A 559 2.83 6.54 -22.34
N ASN A 560 3.24 7.79 -22.57
CA ASN A 560 2.38 8.82 -23.14
C ASN A 560 2.48 8.84 -24.66
N LEU A 561 1.40 8.45 -25.35
CA LEU A 561 1.38 8.36 -26.81
C LEU A 561 1.47 9.71 -27.54
N LYS A 562 1.14 10.83 -26.89
CA LYS A 562 1.17 12.16 -27.51
C LYS A 562 2.51 12.86 -27.31
N LEU A 563 3.08 12.74 -26.10
CA LEU A 563 4.33 13.39 -25.75
C LEU A 563 5.57 12.56 -26.09
N ASP A 564 5.38 11.27 -26.43
CA ASP A 564 6.45 10.29 -26.61
C ASP A 564 7.40 10.26 -25.40
N LYS A 565 6.80 10.29 -24.21
CA LYS A 565 7.49 10.32 -22.91
C LYS A 565 6.90 9.27 -22.00
N SER A 566 7.76 8.63 -21.23
CA SER A 566 7.35 7.69 -20.19
C SER A 566 7.54 8.28 -18.80
N ASN A 567 6.62 7.98 -17.88
CA ASN A 567 6.74 8.34 -16.47
C ASN A 567 6.14 7.25 -15.57
N TYR A 568 6.20 7.46 -14.25
CA TYR A 568 5.41 6.69 -13.29
C TYR A 568 4.04 7.38 -13.08
N GLY A 569 2.98 6.59 -13.02
CA GLY A 569 1.65 7.06 -12.62
C GLY A 569 1.42 7.01 -11.11
N ASP A 570 0.27 7.52 -10.66
CA ASP A 570 -0.22 7.27 -9.30
C ASP A 570 -0.32 5.75 -9.06
N PRO A 571 0.10 5.25 -7.88
CA PRO A 571 0.13 3.82 -7.60
C PRO A 571 -1.29 3.25 -7.44
N ASN A 572 -1.45 1.99 -7.84
CA ASN A 572 -2.52 1.11 -7.37
C ASN A 572 -1.98 0.27 -6.19
N TYR A 573 -2.78 -0.67 -5.67
CA TYR A 573 -2.39 -1.44 -4.49
C TYR A 573 -2.67 -2.94 -4.67
N GLY A 574 -1.91 -3.78 -3.97
CA GLY A 574 -2.17 -5.22 -3.96
C GLY A 574 -1.68 -5.92 -2.70
N LEU A 575 -2.20 -7.13 -2.47
CA LEU A 575 -1.70 -8.04 -1.43
C LEU A 575 -0.76 -9.07 -2.05
N PHE A 576 0.44 -9.18 -1.50
CA PHE A 576 1.52 -10.03 -1.98
C PHE A 576 2.02 -10.90 -0.81
N PRO A 577 1.36 -12.05 -0.56
CA PRO A 577 1.64 -12.89 0.60
C PRO A 577 3.11 -13.29 0.79
N PHE A 578 3.91 -13.42 -0.27
CA PHE A 578 5.34 -13.70 -0.14
C PHE A 578 6.15 -12.42 0.13
N ILE A 579 6.07 -11.40 -0.73
CA ILE A 579 6.86 -10.16 -0.61
C ILE A 579 6.55 -9.42 0.69
N ALA A 580 5.29 -9.38 1.14
CA ALA A 580 4.88 -8.68 2.36
C ALA A 580 5.45 -9.31 3.65
N LYS A 581 5.92 -10.57 3.58
CA LYS A 581 6.61 -11.27 4.69
C LYS A 581 8.12 -11.02 4.72
N LEU A 582 8.70 -10.44 3.66
CA LEU A 582 10.12 -10.10 3.63
C LEU A 582 10.45 -8.95 4.58
N LYS A 583 11.70 -8.89 5.00
CA LYS A 583 12.18 -7.86 5.92
C LYS A 583 12.31 -6.51 5.22
N ASN A 584 11.74 -5.48 5.83
CA ASN A 584 11.88 -4.11 5.35
C ASN A 584 13.30 -3.57 5.58
N SER A 585 13.88 -2.91 4.57
CA SER A 585 15.13 -2.15 4.69
C SER A 585 15.13 -0.93 3.78
N CYS A 586 15.55 0.24 4.29
CA CYS A 586 15.75 1.41 3.44
C CYS A 586 16.90 1.25 2.44
N ASN A 587 17.89 0.40 2.75
CA ASN A 587 19.02 0.06 1.88
C ASN A 587 18.94 -1.44 1.58
N ALA A 588 17.83 -1.83 0.96
CA ALA A 588 17.48 -3.20 0.64
C ALA A 588 18.48 -3.82 -0.37
N ASN A 589 18.65 -5.14 -0.29
CA ASN A 589 19.41 -5.90 -1.29
C ASN A 589 18.58 -6.26 -2.52
N LEU A 590 17.25 -6.12 -2.46
CA LEU A 590 16.34 -6.29 -3.58
C LEU A 590 15.63 -4.98 -3.95
N VAL A 591 15.30 -4.84 -5.22
CA VAL A 591 14.39 -3.80 -5.74
C VAL A 591 13.13 -4.43 -6.31
N ILE A 592 12.02 -3.72 -6.15
CA ILE A 592 10.73 -4.11 -6.70
C ILE A 592 10.59 -3.49 -8.09
N VAL A 593 10.24 -4.32 -9.07
CA VAL A 593 9.90 -3.94 -10.44
C VAL A 593 8.46 -4.36 -10.70
N ASN A 594 7.63 -3.44 -11.18
CA ASN A 594 6.20 -3.61 -11.35
C ASN A 594 5.86 -4.05 -12.77
N ASN A 595 5.19 -5.19 -12.90
CA ASN A 595 4.57 -5.63 -14.13
C ASN A 595 3.06 -5.79 -13.91
N ASN A 596 2.33 -4.67 -13.94
CA ASN A 596 0.89 -4.65 -13.68
C ASN A 596 0.59 -5.29 -12.31
N LYS A 597 -0.25 -6.34 -12.23
CA LYS A 597 -0.51 -7.05 -10.95
C LYS A 597 0.61 -8.00 -10.47
N GLU A 598 1.77 -8.00 -11.10
CA GLU A 598 2.93 -8.82 -10.74
C GLU A 598 4.10 -7.95 -10.26
N LEU A 599 4.71 -8.33 -9.15
CA LEU A 599 5.92 -7.70 -8.62
C LEU A 599 7.10 -8.64 -8.76
N VAL A 600 8.18 -8.12 -9.33
CA VAL A 600 9.43 -8.84 -9.57
C VAL A 600 10.50 -8.29 -8.65
N LEU A 601 11.18 -9.16 -7.91
CA LEU A 601 12.32 -8.82 -7.07
C LEU A 601 13.62 -9.05 -7.83
N ILE A 602 14.44 -8.02 -7.91
CA ILE A 602 15.73 -8.07 -8.61
C ILE A 602 16.85 -7.69 -7.63
N ALA A 603 17.96 -8.43 -7.66
CA ALA A 603 19.12 -8.14 -6.83
C ALA A 603 19.77 -6.79 -7.20
N LEU A 604 19.85 -5.87 -6.23
CA LEU A 604 20.48 -4.55 -6.37
C LEU A 604 22.00 -4.59 -6.17
N ARG A 605 22.49 -5.62 -5.49
CA ARG A 605 23.90 -5.83 -5.16
C ARG A 605 24.15 -7.34 -5.03
N PRO A 606 25.42 -7.79 -4.97
CA PRO A 606 25.70 -9.18 -4.64
C PRO A 606 25.10 -9.51 -3.27
N ILE A 607 24.44 -10.67 -3.20
CA ILE A 607 23.84 -11.22 -1.97
C ILE A 607 24.60 -12.50 -1.67
N GLU A 608 25.23 -12.55 -0.51
CA GLU A 608 26.05 -13.69 -0.11
C GLU A 608 25.16 -14.83 0.40
N LYS A 609 25.61 -16.07 0.23
CA LYS A 609 24.95 -17.24 0.82
C LYS A 609 24.74 -17.04 2.32
N GLY A 610 23.51 -17.28 2.77
CA GLY A 610 23.08 -17.11 4.16
C GLY A 610 22.59 -15.70 4.49
N GLU A 611 22.72 -14.73 3.58
CA GLU A 611 22.25 -13.37 3.80
C GLU A 611 20.71 -13.29 3.69
N GLU A 612 20.08 -12.54 4.60
CA GLU A 612 18.63 -12.32 4.61
C GLU A 612 18.18 -11.40 3.47
N LEU A 613 17.11 -11.79 2.77
CA LEU A 613 16.51 -11.01 1.70
C LEU A 613 15.67 -9.86 2.28
N THR A 614 15.87 -8.67 1.72
CA THR A 614 15.24 -7.43 2.20
C THR A 614 14.65 -6.64 1.04
N VAL A 615 13.50 -6.01 1.27
CA VAL A 615 12.80 -5.15 0.30
C VAL A 615 12.51 -3.79 0.92
N PRO A 616 12.38 -2.71 0.11
CA PRO A 616 11.88 -1.44 0.59
C PRO A 616 10.34 -1.41 0.54
N PHE A 617 9.65 -1.18 1.67
CA PHE A 617 8.18 -1.05 1.68
C PHE A 617 7.65 0.27 1.11
N ILE A 618 8.48 1.32 1.15
CA ILE A 618 8.14 2.63 0.59
C ILE A 618 9.03 2.89 -0.62
N TRP A 619 10.34 3.08 -0.42
CA TRP A 619 11.34 3.31 -1.48
C TRP A 619 12.75 2.92 -1.05
N HIS A 620 13.68 2.74 -2.00
CA HIS A 620 15.09 2.52 -1.74
C HIS A 620 15.84 3.82 -1.45
N VAL A 621 16.91 3.80 -0.63
CA VAL A 621 17.57 5.02 -0.07
C VAL A 621 18.07 5.99 -1.14
N HIS A 622 18.41 5.46 -2.31
CA HIS A 622 18.89 6.26 -3.44
C HIS A 622 17.78 6.71 -4.39
N ASP A 623 16.51 6.41 -4.11
CA ASP A 623 15.38 6.98 -4.85
C ASP A 623 15.15 8.42 -4.36
N THR A 624 15.51 9.40 -5.21
CA THR A 624 15.74 10.81 -4.87
C THR A 624 14.48 11.64 -4.57
N HIS A 625 13.30 11.07 -4.72
CA HIS A 625 12.03 11.83 -4.64
C HIS A 625 11.49 11.98 -3.22
N ILE A 626 11.97 11.21 -2.24
CA ILE A 626 11.45 11.22 -0.86
C ILE A 626 12.59 11.35 0.14
N LYS A 627 12.51 12.38 1.00
CA LYS A 627 13.45 12.59 2.11
C LYS A 627 13.47 11.33 2.99
N TRP A 628 14.65 10.85 3.37
CA TRP A 628 14.85 9.63 4.17
C TRP A 628 13.93 9.56 5.41
N ARG A 629 13.69 10.70 6.05
CA ARG A 629 12.82 10.81 7.21
C ARG A 629 11.35 10.51 6.89
N MET A 630 10.80 11.14 5.86
CA MET A 630 9.42 10.93 5.41
C MET A 630 9.16 9.45 5.16
N ARG A 631 10.11 8.77 4.51
CA ARG A 631 10.01 7.33 4.28
C ARG A 631 9.84 6.48 5.55
N ASN A 632 10.58 6.80 6.62
CA ASN A 632 10.49 6.05 7.87
C ASN A 632 9.19 6.37 8.62
N VAL A 633 8.71 7.60 8.50
CA VAL A 633 7.39 8.02 8.98
C VAL A 633 6.29 7.28 8.23
N ASP A 634 6.31 7.29 6.90
CA ASP A 634 5.38 6.57 6.03
C ASP A 634 5.41 5.07 6.29
N SER A 635 6.61 4.48 6.45
CA SER A 635 6.77 3.06 6.81
C SER A 635 6.08 2.72 8.13
N PHE A 636 6.14 3.63 9.11
CA PHE A 636 5.46 3.44 10.38
C PHE A 636 3.95 3.65 10.26
N LEU A 637 3.50 4.71 9.59
CA LEU A 637 2.08 5.04 9.46
C LEU A 637 1.31 4.01 8.62
N TYR A 638 1.87 3.59 7.49
CA TYR A 638 1.19 2.68 6.56
C TYR A 638 1.38 1.21 6.94
N TYR A 639 2.54 0.84 7.49
CA TYR A 639 2.90 -0.56 7.72
C TYR A 639 3.22 -0.91 9.17
N GLY A 640 3.05 0.01 10.12
CA GLY A 640 3.39 -0.22 11.53
C GLY A 640 4.86 -0.60 11.77
N THR A 641 5.75 -0.28 10.82
CA THR A 641 7.10 -0.84 10.75
C THR A 641 8.16 0.21 11.04
N VAL A 642 8.98 -0.04 12.06
CA VAL A 642 10.22 0.71 12.35
C VAL A 642 11.40 0.04 11.63
N CYS A 643 12.12 0.78 10.80
CA CYS A 643 13.22 0.23 10.02
C CYS A 643 14.47 0.05 10.86
N GLY A 644 14.97 -1.19 10.94
CA GLY A 644 16.19 -1.57 11.67
C GLY A 644 17.46 -1.62 10.84
N CYS A 645 17.51 -1.00 9.66
CA CYS A 645 18.71 -1.07 8.81
C CYS A 645 19.87 -0.28 9.43
N GLN A 646 21.11 -0.59 9.03
CA GLN A 646 22.32 0.08 9.53
C GLN A 646 22.23 1.61 9.45
N ARG A 647 21.64 2.13 8.37
CA ARG A 647 21.46 3.58 8.17
C ARG A 647 20.48 4.19 9.19
N CYS A 648 19.36 3.51 9.49
CA CYS A 648 18.38 4.02 10.45
C CYS A 648 18.84 3.87 11.90
N ASN A 649 19.58 2.81 12.23
CA ASN A 649 20.09 2.58 13.59
C ASN A 649 21.27 3.46 13.97
N ASN A 650 22.16 3.81 13.03
CA ASN A 650 23.38 4.53 13.34
C ASN A 650 23.20 6.04 13.50
N GLY A 651 22.02 6.61 13.19
CA GLY A 651 21.74 8.03 13.41
C GLY A 651 22.66 9.01 12.67
N THR A 652 23.46 8.55 11.71
CA THR A 652 24.34 9.36 10.85
C THR A 652 23.54 10.05 9.73
N VAL A 653 22.51 10.77 10.15
CA VAL A 653 21.38 11.25 9.34
C VAL A 653 21.76 12.37 8.35
N GLU A 654 22.89 13.06 8.55
CA GLU A 654 23.22 14.25 7.75
C GLU A 654 24.50 14.20 6.94
N THR A 655 25.42 13.26 7.17
CA THR A 655 26.67 13.27 6.38
C THR A 655 26.73 12.24 5.29
N GLY A 656 26.03 11.10 5.42
CA GLY A 656 26.23 9.95 4.53
C GLY A 656 27.70 9.84 4.12
N LYS A 657 28.63 9.90 5.10
CA LYS A 657 30.06 10.16 4.87
C LYS A 657 30.46 9.48 3.58
N GLU A 658 30.72 10.28 2.55
CA GLU A 658 30.88 9.76 1.20
C GLU A 658 31.94 8.67 1.25
N GLU A 659 31.49 7.44 1.01
CA GLU A 659 32.34 6.27 1.10
C GLU A 659 33.41 6.43 0.04
N GLN A 660 34.66 6.39 0.48
CA GLN A 660 35.77 6.63 -0.43
C GLN A 660 36.09 5.36 -1.20
N LEU A 661 36.08 5.47 -2.53
CA LEU A 661 36.52 4.38 -3.39
C LEU A 661 37.98 4.00 -3.09
N SER A 662 38.24 2.70 -3.07
CA SER A 662 39.60 2.15 -3.09
C SER A 662 40.35 2.58 -4.36
N LYS A 663 41.69 2.49 -4.36
CA LYS A 663 42.50 2.77 -5.55
C LYS A 663 42.06 1.95 -6.77
N PHE A 664 41.70 0.69 -6.55
CA PHE A 664 41.18 -0.20 -7.59
C PHE A 664 39.85 0.31 -8.17
N GLN A 665 38.89 0.64 -7.29
CA GLN A 665 37.58 1.14 -7.71
C GLN A 665 37.67 2.47 -8.46
N LYS A 666 38.52 3.40 -7.99
CA LYS A 666 38.78 4.67 -8.70
C LYS A 666 39.30 4.42 -10.12
N LYS A 667 40.27 3.51 -10.27
CA LYS A 667 40.83 3.12 -11.58
C LYS A 667 39.81 2.38 -12.47
N TYR A 668 38.89 1.61 -11.88
CA TYR A 668 37.83 0.95 -12.64
C TYR A 668 36.80 1.97 -13.12
N PHE A 669 36.30 2.82 -12.23
CA PHE A 669 35.27 3.81 -12.54
C PHE A 669 35.76 4.85 -13.56
N SER A 670 37.02 5.30 -13.49
CA SER A 670 37.58 6.25 -14.47
C SER A 670 37.65 5.71 -15.90
N LYS A 671 37.57 4.39 -16.09
CA LYS A 671 37.49 3.76 -17.41
C LYS A 671 36.06 3.64 -17.94
N LEU A 672 35.05 3.84 -17.10
CA LEU A 672 33.66 3.84 -17.52
C LEU A 672 33.33 5.17 -18.20
N ASN A 673 32.81 5.11 -19.42
CA ASN A 673 32.27 6.29 -20.08
C ASN A 673 30.82 6.52 -19.64
N MET A 674 30.64 7.17 -18.48
CA MET A 674 29.32 7.45 -17.92
C MET A 674 28.45 8.31 -18.84
N LYS A 675 29.05 9.21 -19.63
CA LYS A 675 28.33 10.02 -20.63
C LYS A 675 27.76 9.15 -21.74
N ASP A 676 28.53 8.18 -22.24
CA ASP A 676 28.07 7.20 -23.24
C ASP A 676 26.94 6.32 -22.68
N ILE A 677 27.10 5.80 -21.46
CA ILE A 677 26.05 5.01 -20.78
C ILE A 677 24.76 5.82 -20.68
N GLN A 678 24.83 7.06 -20.21
CA GLN A 678 23.66 7.94 -20.09
C GLN A 678 23.06 8.29 -21.45
N SER A 679 23.89 8.48 -22.48
CA SER A 679 23.44 8.75 -23.86
C SER A 679 22.68 7.57 -24.44
N LYS A 680 23.24 6.36 -24.35
CA LYS A 680 22.62 5.11 -24.80
C LYS A 680 21.30 4.83 -24.09
N LEU A 681 21.22 5.10 -22.78
CA LEU A 681 19.96 4.99 -22.04
C LEU A 681 18.90 6.01 -22.50
N LYS A 682 19.29 7.24 -22.88
CA LYS A 682 18.35 8.20 -23.48
C LYS A 682 17.82 7.73 -24.84
N ASN A 683 18.63 6.99 -25.60
CA ASN A 683 18.27 6.38 -26.87
C ASN A 683 17.62 4.98 -26.72
N ILE A 684 17.35 4.52 -25.48
CA ILE A 684 16.72 3.22 -25.20
C ILE A 684 17.59 2.03 -25.69
N GLU A 685 18.90 2.20 -25.81
CA GLU A 685 19.87 1.15 -26.19
C GLU A 685 20.28 0.28 -24.99
N ILE A 686 19.30 -0.16 -24.20
CA ILE A 686 19.50 -0.81 -22.88
C ILE A 686 20.43 -2.03 -22.94
N PRO A 687 20.28 -2.98 -23.89
CA PRO A 687 21.12 -4.18 -23.91
C PRO A 687 22.61 -3.89 -24.02
N SER A 688 22.98 -2.80 -24.69
CA SER A 688 24.38 -2.42 -24.92
C SER A 688 25.11 -1.96 -23.65
N VAL A 689 24.37 -1.54 -22.62
CA VAL A 689 24.93 -0.95 -21.38
C VAL A 689 24.58 -1.76 -20.13
N TYR A 690 23.54 -2.60 -20.18
CA TYR A 690 23.01 -3.29 -19.01
C TYR A 690 24.07 -4.12 -18.27
N ALA A 691 24.77 -5.02 -18.98
CA ALA A 691 25.82 -5.85 -18.40
C ALA A 691 26.98 -5.02 -17.79
N THR A 692 27.33 -3.91 -18.44
CA THR A 692 28.37 -2.98 -17.95
C THR A 692 27.94 -2.34 -16.62
N ILE A 693 26.69 -1.91 -16.51
CA ILE A 693 26.11 -1.33 -15.29
C ILE A 693 26.12 -2.37 -14.15
N LEU A 694 25.66 -3.60 -14.40
CA LEU A 694 25.65 -4.67 -13.38
C LEU A 694 27.05 -4.98 -12.85
N LYS A 695 28.03 -5.07 -13.76
CA LYS A 695 29.43 -5.30 -13.39
C LYS A 695 29.99 -4.15 -12.55
N ALA A 696 29.67 -2.91 -12.92
CA ALA A 696 30.11 -1.73 -12.17
C ALA A 696 29.49 -1.66 -10.75
N LEU A 697 28.19 -1.95 -10.62
CA LEU A 697 27.51 -2.07 -9.32
C LEU A 697 28.13 -3.17 -8.44
N THR A 698 28.51 -4.30 -9.05
CA THR A 698 29.21 -5.39 -8.36
C THR A 698 30.57 -4.94 -7.80
N VAL A 699 31.34 -4.18 -8.59
CA VAL A 699 32.66 -3.66 -8.18
C VAL A 699 32.57 -2.63 -7.04
N LEU A 700 31.47 -1.87 -6.98
CA LEU A 700 31.24 -0.83 -5.97
C LEU A 700 30.35 -1.30 -4.79
N LYS A 701 30.17 -2.61 -4.60
CA LYS A 701 29.22 -3.20 -3.63
C LYS A 701 29.40 -2.74 -2.17
N ASP A 702 30.61 -2.35 -1.80
CA ASP A 702 31.05 -1.96 -0.46
C ASP A 702 31.08 -0.43 -0.24
N VAL A 703 30.88 0.38 -1.29
CA VAL A 703 30.88 1.85 -1.25
C VAL A 703 29.54 2.45 -1.77
N ARG A 704 28.43 1.89 -1.28
CA ARG A 704 27.06 2.21 -1.75
C ARG A 704 26.61 3.65 -1.53
N ASN A 705 27.25 4.37 -0.61
CA ASN A 705 26.96 5.79 -0.36
C ASN A 705 27.87 6.74 -1.15
N SER A 706 28.76 6.23 -2.02
CA SER A 706 29.58 7.08 -2.89
C SER A 706 28.74 7.70 -4.02
N SER A 707 29.16 8.87 -4.51
CA SER A 707 28.50 9.52 -5.64
C SER A 707 28.51 8.64 -6.91
N GLU A 708 29.59 7.91 -7.14
CA GLU A 708 29.75 6.97 -8.27
C GLU A 708 28.75 5.81 -8.21
N TYR A 709 28.54 5.20 -7.03
CA TYR A 709 27.55 4.14 -6.88
C TYR A 709 26.13 4.68 -7.12
N ILE A 710 25.81 5.86 -6.57
CA ILE A 710 24.50 6.49 -6.72
C ILE A 710 24.21 6.81 -8.20
N GLU A 711 25.21 7.26 -8.95
CA GLU A 711 25.09 7.52 -10.39
C GLU A 711 24.80 6.22 -11.18
N LEU A 712 25.52 5.14 -10.87
CA LEU A 712 25.28 3.83 -11.47
C LEU A 712 23.93 3.24 -11.07
N TYR A 713 23.52 3.39 -9.81
CA TYR A 713 22.20 2.99 -9.33
C TYR A 713 21.10 3.72 -10.11
N SER A 714 21.25 5.03 -10.35
CA SER A 714 20.30 5.79 -11.17
C SER A 714 20.23 5.25 -12.61
N CYS A 715 21.36 4.90 -13.22
CA CYS A 715 21.39 4.27 -14.54
C CYS A 715 20.68 2.90 -14.52
N PHE A 716 20.92 2.07 -13.51
CA PHE A 716 20.25 0.78 -13.35
C PHE A 716 18.74 0.93 -13.17
N ARG A 717 18.28 1.86 -12.32
CA ARG A 717 16.86 2.15 -12.13
C ARG A 717 16.18 2.65 -13.42
N LYS A 718 16.89 3.39 -14.28
CA LYS A 718 16.38 3.76 -15.62
C LYS A 718 16.19 2.53 -16.51
N CYS A 719 17.12 1.58 -16.50
CA CYS A 719 16.91 0.31 -17.18
C CYS A 719 15.65 -0.38 -16.66
N LEU A 720 15.52 -0.55 -15.33
CA LEU A 720 14.33 -1.11 -14.64
C LEU A 720 13.03 -0.45 -15.08
N PHE A 721 12.99 0.88 -15.12
CA PHE A 721 11.84 1.63 -15.58
C PHE A 721 11.44 1.30 -17.02
N PHE A 722 12.39 1.23 -17.95
CA PHE A 722 12.08 0.84 -19.32
C PHE A 722 11.60 -0.62 -19.43
N PHE A 723 12.09 -1.53 -18.57
CA PHE A 723 11.53 -2.87 -18.48
C PHE A 723 10.04 -2.83 -18.07
N GLU A 724 9.68 -2.04 -17.05
CA GLU A 724 8.27 -1.90 -16.62
C GLU A 724 7.38 -1.34 -17.74
N VAL A 725 7.86 -0.33 -18.46
CA VAL A 725 7.11 0.31 -19.56
C VAL A 725 6.89 -0.68 -20.72
N ALA A 726 7.94 -1.35 -21.17
CA ALA A 726 7.87 -2.25 -22.31
C ALA A 726 7.06 -3.53 -22.00
N TRP A 727 7.12 -4.01 -20.76
CA TRP A 727 6.47 -5.26 -20.36
C TRP A 727 5.04 -5.06 -19.87
N GLY A 728 4.78 -3.96 -19.16
CA GLY A 728 3.46 -3.65 -18.62
C GLY A 728 2.45 -3.20 -19.68
N ASP A 729 2.91 -2.68 -20.82
CA ASP A 729 2.08 -2.14 -21.91
C ASP A 729 1.03 -1.12 -21.44
N ASN A 730 1.46 -0.23 -20.54
CA ASN A 730 0.61 0.77 -19.91
C ASN A 730 0.59 2.04 -20.76
N ASN A 731 -0.50 2.26 -21.51
CA ASN A 731 -0.62 3.40 -22.43
C ASN A 731 -1.57 4.47 -21.88
N ILE A 732 -1.13 5.73 -21.91
CA ILE A 732 -1.91 6.91 -21.53
C ILE A 732 -1.77 8.02 -22.59
N LEU A 733 -2.65 9.03 -22.53
CA LEU A 733 -2.63 10.17 -23.45
C LEU A 733 -2.02 11.44 -22.83
N GLY A 734 -1.99 11.49 -21.49
CA GLY A 734 -1.48 12.59 -20.65
C GLY A 734 -2.31 13.88 -20.70
N SER A 735 -2.19 14.69 -19.65
CA SER A 735 -2.75 16.04 -19.63
C SER A 735 -1.96 16.95 -20.59
N SER A 736 -2.66 17.55 -21.56
CA SER A 736 -2.13 18.66 -22.36
C SER A 736 -1.82 19.86 -21.49
#